data_AF-A0A6L5DSW4-F1
#
_entry.id   AF-A0A6L5DSW4-F1
#
_cell.length_a   1.000
_cell.length_b   1.000
_cell.length_c   1.000
_cell.angle_alpha   90.00
_cell.angle_beta   90.00
_cell.angle_gamma   90.00
#
_symmetry.space_group_name_H-M   'P 1'
#
loop_
_entity.id
_entity.type
_entity.pdbx_description
1 polymer ?
#
loop_
_entity_poly.entity_id
_entity_poly.type
_entity_poly.pdbx_seq_one_letter_code
_entity_poly.pdbx_strand_id
1 'polypeptide(L)'
;MEIPFTLPFWNKRKHIKQITMLSFQVLNIKGALPGKIISLALCLILLGSVKAKAQNRPQWITSRPINTMYYIGIGSASKSETDYMKIAKQKALSDLISEIEVKVASNSLLNSLDDNGNISSYFQENIKIEAKRTIEDYQLVESWEGDSEYWVYYQLNKYSYQEKERIRIENMQDKAYDYLQKGNAGKNSGEVSASIYNYLEGLKLIQADLNKNLPYQKNGQTIYLGNELYAGLNNVFTGVQIKADPSSVKGQAFQAVKDQIQIRVSRGMQVLANLPLHVEFISGSGELNHGLITNESGIAHLQVLNISSKQKQQLVLIKPDLKKLCSDRKNKLLHGILNQLKSLPETQVSISLESATIKAFLKQSQDGNSALVKSVKRILSNNYFNFVPSESLADVVVELDEEFKKGGKVNGEMYNMQEYFSSLSLQITNRYSKETVFSYGVNDLRTLAPESTSPKTARMSASRSIMKKMQRKLIQELKKLQMIIDKSIVVPEVVPNVQRTEPSRSQTTSTQSPKTIVTSGLLAYYTFNDGTGRNSTGINNYNALVEGENAPLCVTSTLTGEGKAAQFSGNSYLSIPEHPIQQWTAYSISTWVKTTSGGAVLGRKGSGPTILGTTIQNQLFYQKNHYGRYDTFSFDTDKMLLDSQWHMLTLTVEVLQNGSRSRLFVDGQMVLVENTQLNDKIKGGEGAYIGYDPGSKRYFTGEIDNLRIYNRKLRDEEIQQLYRSQQ
;
A
#
# COMPACT_ATOMS: atom_id res chain seq x y z
N MET A 1 -32.98 -14.82 43.67
CA MET A 1 -33.36 -15.61 42.48
C MET A 1 -32.15 -16.46 42.12
N GLU A 2 -31.93 -17.48 42.94
CA GLU A 2 -30.95 -18.55 42.72
C GLU A 2 -31.76 -19.78 42.40
N ILE A 3 -31.40 -20.52 41.35
CA ILE A 3 -31.74 -21.94 41.26
C ILE A 3 -30.48 -22.71 40.82
N PRO A 4 -30.05 -23.70 41.62
CA PRO A 4 -28.94 -24.63 41.39
C PRO A 4 -29.43 -25.91 40.70
N PHE A 5 -28.54 -26.83 40.30
CA PHE A 5 -28.85 -28.25 40.33
C PHE A 5 -27.61 -29.14 40.52
N THR A 6 -27.86 -30.22 41.24
CA THR A 6 -27.01 -31.13 41.99
C THR A 6 -26.58 -32.39 41.21
N LEU A 7 -25.33 -32.87 41.44
CA LEU A 7 -24.85 -34.19 41.93
C LEU A 7 -25.80 -35.45 41.81
N PRO A 8 -25.37 -36.74 41.99
CA PRO A 8 -24.01 -37.35 42.21
C PRO A 8 -23.79 -38.83 41.69
N PHE A 9 -22.63 -39.43 42.06
CA PHE A 9 -22.32 -40.86 42.38
C PHE A 9 -21.51 -41.80 41.43
N TRP A 10 -20.23 -42.01 41.83
CA TRP A 10 -19.51 -43.27 42.17
C TRP A 10 -18.91 -44.23 41.10
N ASN A 11 -17.56 -44.40 41.07
CA ASN A 11 -16.71 -45.45 41.72
C ASN A 11 -16.67 -46.77 40.89
N LYS A 12 -15.57 -47.40 40.43
CA LYS A 12 -14.33 -47.86 41.10
C LYS A 12 -13.37 -48.50 40.05
N ARG A 13 -12.05 -48.30 40.26
CA ARG A 13 -10.90 -49.24 40.25
C ARG A 13 -10.53 -50.17 39.04
N LYS A 14 -9.22 -50.05 38.69
CA LYS A 14 -8.15 -51.08 38.54
C LYS A 14 -8.02 -51.95 37.25
N HIS A 15 -6.91 -51.66 36.52
CA HIS A 15 -5.75 -52.51 36.20
C HIS A 15 -5.82 -53.77 35.28
N ILE A 16 -4.94 -53.72 34.26
CA ILE A 16 -4.01 -54.76 33.73
C ILE A 16 -4.58 -55.85 32.78
N LYS A 17 -4.05 -55.91 31.54
CA LYS A 17 -3.21 -57.01 30.96
C LYS A 17 -2.91 -56.73 29.48
N GLN A 18 -1.61 -56.58 29.14
CA GLN A 18 -0.79 -57.50 28.31
C GLN A 18 -1.15 -57.54 26.83
N ILE A 19 -0.18 -57.30 25.95
CA ILE A 19 0.38 -58.32 25.05
C ILE A 19 1.76 -57.86 24.55
N THR A 20 2.64 -58.85 24.53
CA THR A 20 4.08 -58.87 24.29
C THR A 20 4.48 -58.76 22.81
N MET A 21 5.76 -58.40 22.65
CA MET A 21 6.60 -58.31 21.45
C MET A 21 6.43 -59.42 20.40
N LEU A 22 6.75 -59.05 19.15
CA LEU A 22 7.41 -59.92 18.18
C LEU A 22 8.61 -59.20 17.57
N SER A 23 9.67 -60.00 17.43
CA SER A 23 11.07 -59.72 17.14
C SER A 23 11.38 -59.82 15.64
N PHE A 24 12.57 -59.34 15.25
CA PHE A 24 13.31 -59.90 14.11
C PHE A 24 14.78 -60.10 14.50
N GLN A 25 15.23 -61.35 14.38
CA GLN A 25 16.62 -61.79 14.46
C GLN A 25 17.31 -61.66 13.09
N VAL A 26 18.63 -61.54 13.09
CA VAL A 26 19.48 -62.04 11.99
C VAL A 26 20.49 -63.04 12.55
N LEU A 27 20.53 -64.17 11.84
CA LEU A 27 21.48 -65.30 11.74
C LEU A 27 22.95 -65.05 12.12
N ASN A 28 23.84 -66.03 12.31
CA ASN A 28 23.87 -67.47 12.61
C ASN A 28 25.36 -67.87 12.44
N ILE A 29 25.92 -68.62 13.41
CA ILE A 29 26.92 -69.70 13.26
C ILE A 29 28.33 -69.41 12.64
N LYS A 30 29.42 -69.65 13.39
CA LYS A 30 30.30 -70.88 13.41
C LYS A 30 31.75 -70.58 13.88
N GLY A 31 32.28 -71.42 14.78
CA GLY A 31 33.66 -71.94 14.65
C GLY A 31 34.74 -71.59 15.70
N ALA A 32 35.00 -72.56 16.60
CA ALA A 32 36.31 -73.03 17.12
C ALA A 32 37.21 -72.17 18.06
N LEU A 33 37.17 -72.50 19.37
CA LEU A 33 38.24 -72.99 20.31
C LEU A 33 39.69 -72.41 20.29
N PRO A 34 40.46 -72.43 21.41
CA PRO A 34 40.33 -71.59 22.62
C PRO A 34 41.66 -70.88 23.00
N GLY A 35 41.59 -69.76 23.72
CA GLY A 35 42.80 -69.17 24.33
C GLY A 35 42.55 -67.90 25.15
N LYS A 36 42.46 -68.09 26.48
CA LYS A 36 42.60 -67.08 27.56
C LYS A 36 41.53 -65.97 27.67
N ILE A 37 40.63 -66.08 28.65
CA ILE A 37 40.05 -64.91 29.33
C ILE A 37 40.02 -65.16 30.85
N ILE A 38 41.02 -64.61 31.54
CA ILE A 38 40.92 -64.21 32.94
C ILE A 38 40.34 -62.79 32.91
N SER A 39 39.02 -62.64 33.10
CA SER A 39 38.37 -61.34 33.38
C SER A 39 36.88 -61.44 33.75
N LEU A 40 36.43 -62.56 34.33
CA LEU A 40 35.02 -62.73 34.72
C LEU A 40 34.83 -62.97 36.22
N ALA A 41 35.69 -62.37 37.04
CA ALA A 41 35.53 -62.31 38.50
C ALA A 41 35.50 -60.87 39.05
N LEU A 42 35.28 -59.85 38.19
CA LEU A 42 35.20 -58.44 38.59
C LEU A 42 33.87 -57.74 38.24
N CYS A 43 32.81 -58.51 37.97
CA CYS A 43 31.49 -57.96 37.55
C CYS A 43 30.35 -58.15 38.57
N LEU A 44 30.62 -58.56 39.81
CA LEU A 44 29.57 -58.81 40.81
C LEU A 44 29.70 -58.03 42.14
N ILE A 45 30.59 -57.04 42.23
CA ILE A 45 30.73 -56.14 43.41
C ILE A 45 30.71 -54.66 42.99
N LEU A 46 29.97 -54.32 41.93
CA LEU A 46 29.64 -52.92 41.57
C LEU A 46 28.12 -52.65 41.64
N LEU A 47 27.41 -53.42 42.46
CA LEU A 47 26.05 -53.12 42.93
C LEU A 47 26.17 -52.40 44.27
N GLY A 48 26.53 -51.12 44.21
CA GLY A 48 26.69 -50.27 45.38
C GLY A 48 26.67 -48.80 44.99
N SER A 49 25.47 -48.23 44.91
CA SER A 49 25.22 -46.79 45.02
C SER A 49 25.64 -45.89 43.84
N VAL A 50 24.92 -45.97 42.72
CA VAL A 50 24.57 -44.74 41.99
C VAL A 50 23.08 -44.50 42.21
N LYS A 51 22.74 -43.92 43.37
CA LYS A 51 21.50 -43.15 43.48
C LYS A 51 21.63 -42.05 42.43
N ALA A 52 20.81 -42.10 41.39
CA ALA A 52 20.48 -40.91 40.62
C ALA A 52 20.08 -39.84 41.65
N LYS A 53 20.87 -38.78 41.78
CA LYS A 53 20.49 -37.60 42.56
C LYS A 53 19.21 -37.08 41.90
N ALA A 54 18.06 -37.34 42.50
CA ALA A 54 16.91 -36.49 42.31
C ALA A 54 17.39 -35.08 42.65
N GLN A 55 17.50 -34.22 41.63
CA GLN A 55 17.91 -32.84 41.82
C GLN A 55 16.77 -32.16 42.58
N ASN A 56 16.92 -32.09 43.91
CA ASN A 56 15.90 -31.55 44.83
C ASN A 56 15.32 -30.27 44.24
N ARG A 57 13.99 -30.23 44.08
CA ARG A 57 13.28 -29.08 43.50
C ARG A 57 13.66 -27.81 44.27
N PRO A 58 14.28 -26.80 43.62
CA PRO A 58 14.71 -25.59 44.31
C PRO A 58 13.55 -24.85 44.97
N GLN A 59 13.83 -24.23 46.12
CA GLN A 59 12.84 -23.52 46.92
C GLN A 59 12.21 -22.32 46.18
N TRP A 60 12.94 -21.71 45.24
CA TRP A 60 12.40 -20.59 44.44
C TRP A 60 11.28 -21.01 43.49
N ILE A 61 11.13 -22.31 43.20
CA ILE A 61 10.02 -22.85 42.41
C ILE A 61 8.75 -22.98 43.26
N THR A 62 8.89 -23.26 44.56
CA THR A 62 7.76 -23.42 45.48
C THR A 62 7.36 -22.12 46.18
N SER A 63 8.30 -21.21 46.37
CA SER A 63 8.08 -19.90 47.00
C SER A 63 8.92 -18.83 46.32
N ARG A 64 8.29 -17.73 45.90
CA ARG A 64 8.98 -16.63 45.23
C ARG A 64 10.00 -15.97 46.18
N PRO A 65 11.26 -15.77 45.76
CA PRO A 65 12.24 -15.09 46.60
C PRO A 65 11.84 -13.62 46.83
N ILE A 66 12.10 -13.10 48.04
CA ILE A 66 11.93 -11.69 48.36
C ILE A 66 13.30 -11.03 48.28
N ASN A 67 13.45 -10.02 47.42
CA ASN A 67 14.72 -9.31 47.27
C ASN A 67 14.50 -7.79 47.13
N THR A 68 15.18 -7.03 47.99
CA THR A 68 15.11 -5.56 47.97
C THR A 68 15.97 -4.97 46.85
N MET A 69 17.07 -5.62 46.48
CA MET A 69 18.08 -5.13 45.52
C MET A 69 17.81 -5.55 44.07
N TYR A 70 17.02 -6.61 43.85
CA TYR A 70 16.79 -7.17 42.52
C TYR A 70 15.30 -7.29 42.18
N TYR A 71 14.95 -6.96 40.94
CA TYR A 71 13.73 -7.48 40.31
C TYR A 71 13.95 -8.95 39.96
N ILE A 72 12.94 -9.77 40.15
CA ILE A 72 12.97 -11.22 39.99
C ILE A 72 12.00 -11.61 38.88
N GLY A 73 12.42 -12.51 38.00
CA GLY A 73 11.57 -13.13 36.99
C GLY A 73 11.68 -14.63 37.00
N ILE A 74 10.56 -15.32 37.20
CA ILE A 74 10.51 -16.79 37.17
C ILE A 74 9.59 -17.23 36.03
N GLY A 75 10.05 -18.18 35.23
CA GLY A 75 9.29 -18.67 34.09
C GLY A 75 9.48 -20.16 33.85
N SER A 76 8.43 -20.80 33.36
CA SER A 76 8.44 -22.23 33.07
C SER A 76 7.74 -22.58 31.76
N ALA A 77 8.20 -23.66 31.14
CA ALA A 77 7.61 -24.23 29.95
C ALA A 77 7.59 -25.75 30.03
N SER A 78 6.65 -26.37 29.32
CA SER A 78 6.63 -27.83 29.21
C SER A 78 7.68 -28.27 28.20
N LYS A 79 8.42 -29.33 28.51
CA LYS A 79 9.42 -29.90 27.59
C LYS A 79 8.82 -30.49 26.32
N SER A 80 7.50 -30.72 26.29
CA SER A 80 6.79 -31.15 25.08
C SER A 80 6.61 -30.00 24.07
N GLU A 81 6.75 -28.74 24.51
CA GLU A 81 6.67 -27.57 23.63
C GLU A 81 7.97 -27.42 22.83
N THR A 82 7.87 -27.10 21.55
CA THR A 82 9.03 -26.70 20.75
C THR A 82 9.62 -25.40 21.31
N ASP A 83 10.95 -25.31 21.38
CA ASP A 83 11.67 -24.17 21.98
C ASP A 83 11.28 -23.86 23.45
N TYR A 84 10.92 -24.88 24.25
CA TYR A 84 10.53 -24.71 25.65
C TYR A 84 11.48 -23.82 26.48
N MET A 85 12.80 -23.89 26.25
CA MET A 85 13.78 -23.01 26.91
C MET A 85 13.55 -21.52 26.60
N LYS A 86 13.23 -21.21 25.34
CA LYS A 86 12.91 -19.86 24.88
C LYS A 86 11.58 -19.39 25.46
N ILE A 87 10.58 -20.27 25.52
CA ILE A 87 9.27 -19.99 26.13
C ILE A 87 9.43 -19.69 27.62
N ALA A 88 10.17 -20.51 28.36
CA ALA A 88 10.45 -20.31 29.78
C ALA A 88 11.17 -18.98 30.02
N LYS A 89 12.18 -18.65 29.20
CA LYS A 89 12.85 -17.34 29.24
C LYS A 89 11.88 -16.19 28.97
N GLN A 90 11.04 -16.28 27.95
CA GLN A 90 10.07 -15.23 27.62
C GLN A 90 9.04 -15.00 28.73
N LYS A 91 8.62 -16.08 29.42
CA LYS A 91 7.74 -16.01 30.59
C LYS A 91 8.45 -15.38 31.78
N ALA A 92 9.69 -15.77 32.06
CA ALA A 92 10.48 -15.19 33.15
C ALA A 92 10.75 -13.70 32.96
N LEU A 93 11.06 -13.26 31.74
CA LEU A 93 11.20 -11.83 31.44
C LEU A 93 9.87 -11.08 31.61
N SER A 94 8.74 -11.70 31.25
CA SER A 94 7.41 -11.12 31.47
C SER A 94 7.10 -10.96 32.96
N ASP A 95 7.43 -11.97 33.77
CA ASP A 95 7.30 -11.94 35.23
C ASP A 95 8.19 -10.84 35.83
N LEU A 96 9.44 -10.74 35.40
CA LEU A 96 10.37 -9.68 35.84
C LEU A 96 9.84 -8.28 35.57
N ILE A 97 9.34 -8.04 34.37
CA ILE A 97 8.78 -6.72 33.98
C ILE A 97 7.51 -6.40 34.75
N SER A 98 6.73 -7.42 35.15
CA SER A 98 5.54 -7.20 35.97
C SER A 98 5.86 -6.60 37.34
N GLU A 99 7.09 -6.79 37.84
CA GLU A 99 7.56 -6.12 39.06
C GLU A 99 7.97 -4.66 38.83
N ILE A 100 8.24 -4.26 37.59
CA ILE A 100 8.57 -2.89 37.24
C ILE A 100 7.24 -2.11 37.20
N GLU A 101 6.92 -1.47 38.32
CA GLU A 101 5.65 -0.78 38.50
C GLU A 101 5.48 0.39 37.49
N VAL A 102 4.46 0.28 36.62
CA VAL A 102 4.10 1.35 35.67
C VAL A 102 3.05 2.25 36.32
N LYS A 103 3.49 3.27 37.07
CA LYS A 103 2.59 4.32 37.58
C LYS A 103 2.30 5.36 36.50
N VAL A 104 1.05 5.81 36.42
CA VAL A 104 0.68 7.01 35.65
C VAL A 104 0.73 8.20 36.60
N ALA A 105 1.62 9.14 36.31
CA ALA A 105 1.83 10.31 37.14
C ALA A 105 0.76 11.38 36.84
N SER A 106 0.37 12.17 37.86
CA SER A 106 -0.76 13.13 37.77
C SER A 106 -0.62 14.15 36.65
N ASN A 107 0.61 14.64 36.40
CA ASN A 107 0.91 15.65 35.38
C ASN A 107 1.46 15.04 34.08
N SER A 108 1.29 13.73 33.88
CA SER A 108 1.73 13.05 32.67
C SER A 108 0.83 13.38 31.47
N LEU A 109 1.40 13.36 30.27
CA LEU A 109 0.63 13.61 29.04
C LEU A 109 -0.50 12.59 28.89
N LEU A 110 -0.28 11.34 29.32
CA LEU A 110 -1.32 10.31 29.26
C LEU A 110 -2.60 10.72 30.00
N ASN A 111 -2.49 11.41 31.15
CA ASN A 111 -3.66 11.94 31.85
C ASN A 111 -4.35 13.06 31.08
N SER A 112 -3.59 13.93 30.42
CA SER A 112 -4.15 15.00 29.58
C SER A 112 -4.83 14.48 28.31
N LEU A 113 -4.54 13.24 27.89
CA LEU A 113 -5.18 12.60 26.74
C LEU A 113 -6.46 11.82 27.12
N ASP A 114 -6.68 11.55 28.41
CA ASP A 114 -7.72 10.61 28.88
C ASP A 114 -9.09 11.26 29.16
N ASP A 115 -9.31 12.52 28.76
CA ASP A 115 -10.63 13.21 28.84
C ASP A 115 -11.77 12.46 28.09
N ASN A 116 -11.45 11.45 27.27
CA ASN A 116 -12.40 10.62 26.51
C ASN A 116 -12.39 9.10 26.86
N GLY A 117 -11.73 8.69 27.95
CA GLY A 117 -11.94 7.40 28.62
C GLY A 117 -11.54 6.10 27.91
N ASN A 118 -10.84 6.13 26.78
CA ASN A 118 -10.48 4.94 25.99
C ASN A 118 -8.98 4.82 25.63
N ILE A 119 -8.13 5.71 26.16
CA ILE A 119 -6.73 5.86 25.72
C ILE A 119 -5.78 5.18 26.73
N SER A 120 -5.95 5.36 28.03
CA SER A 120 -4.99 4.90 29.05
C SER A 120 -4.65 3.40 29.03
N SER A 121 -5.63 2.50 28.89
CA SER A 121 -5.37 1.05 28.95
C SER A 121 -4.51 0.52 27.79
N TYR A 122 -4.75 1.03 26.58
CA TYR A 122 -3.96 0.70 25.39
C TYR A 122 -2.50 1.15 25.53
N PHE A 123 -2.27 2.34 26.09
CA PHE A 123 -0.92 2.87 26.26
C PHE A 123 -0.16 2.19 27.41
N GLN A 124 -0.83 1.86 28.51
CA GLN A 124 -0.21 1.09 29.59
C GLN A 124 0.32 -0.27 29.10
N GLU A 125 -0.43 -0.97 28.24
CA GLU A 125 0.01 -2.24 27.67
C GLU A 125 1.19 -2.06 26.71
N ASN A 126 1.17 -1.03 25.86
CA ASN A 126 2.30 -0.75 24.96
C ASN A 126 3.58 -0.34 25.72
N ILE A 127 3.46 0.41 26.82
CA ILE A 127 4.61 0.75 27.67
C ILE A 127 5.25 -0.52 28.24
N LYS A 128 4.43 -1.50 28.69
CA LYS A 128 4.93 -2.81 29.16
C LYS A 128 5.60 -3.61 28.05
N ILE A 129 5.03 -3.60 26.84
CA ILE A 129 5.62 -4.27 25.67
C ILE A 129 6.96 -3.64 25.31
N GLU A 130 7.08 -2.32 25.36
CA GLU A 130 8.32 -1.63 25.02
C GLU A 130 9.39 -1.87 26.08
N ALA A 131 9.03 -1.81 27.37
CA ALA A 131 9.93 -2.23 28.45
C ALA A 131 10.46 -3.65 28.24
N LYS A 132 9.63 -4.58 27.72
CA LYS A 132 10.05 -5.94 27.37
C LYS A 132 11.08 -6.02 26.25
N ARG A 133 11.07 -5.06 25.33
CA ARG A 133 12.02 -5.00 24.21
C ARG A 133 13.34 -4.36 24.59
N THR A 134 13.31 -3.38 25.48
CA THR A 134 14.48 -2.56 25.83
C THR A 134 15.17 -3.00 27.11
N ILE A 135 14.61 -3.96 27.86
CA ILE A 135 15.23 -4.42 29.10
C ILE A 135 16.55 -5.15 28.83
N GLU A 136 17.60 -4.67 29.48
CA GLU A 136 18.98 -5.17 29.37
C GLU A 136 19.50 -5.52 30.78
N ASP A 137 20.72 -6.10 30.85
CA ASP A 137 21.44 -6.46 32.10
C ASP A 137 20.75 -7.45 33.06
N TYR A 138 19.69 -8.13 32.62
CA TYR A 138 19.13 -9.24 33.38
C TYR A 138 20.10 -10.43 33.37
N GLN A 139 20.21 -11.12 34.49
CA GLN A 139 21.13 -12.24 34.68
C GLN A 139 20.37 -13.52 35.01
N LEU A 140 20.75 -14.64 34.39
CA LEU A 140 20.25 -15.96 34.78
C LEU A 140 20.89 -16.32 36.12
N VAL A 141 20.05 -16.47 37.15
CA VAL A 141 20.48 -16.89 38.48
C VAL A 141 20.59 -18.41 38.53
N GLU A 142 19.52 -19.09 38.10
CA GLU A 142 19.44 -20.55 38.13
C GLU A 142 18.46 -21.06 37.08
N SER A 143 18.70 -22.29 36.60
CA SER A 143 17.73 -23.05 35.82
C SER A 143 17.54 -24.42 36.46
N TRP A 144 16.31 -24.93 36.44
CA TRP A 144 16.00 -26.26 36.94
C TRP A 144 15.15 -27.02 35.93
N GLU A 145 15.40 -28.32 35.87
CA GLU A 145 14.79 -29.21 34.90
C GLU A 145 14.19 -30.42 35.61
N GLY A 146 12.88 -30.62 35.46
CA GLY A 146 12.15 -31.79 35.95
C GLY A 146 11.84 -32.77 34.82
N ASP A 147 11.02 -33.79 35.06
CA ASP A 147 10.70 -34.80 34.04
C ASP A 147 9.93 -34.21 32.84
N SER A 148 9.00 -33.26 33.10
CA SER A 148 8.11 -32.66 32.08
C SER A 148 8.24 -31.15 31.93
N GLU A 149 9.02 -30.49 32.79
CA GLU A 149 9.07 -29.03 32.90
C GLU A 149 10.51 -28.51 32.90
N TYR A 150 10.66 -27.29 32.39
CA TYR A 150 11.89 -26.53 32.45
C TYR A 150 11.60 -25.15 33.05
N TRP A 151 12.37 -24.78 34.08
CA TRP A 151 12.21 -23.56 34.87
C TRP A 151 13.48 -22.70 34.79
N VAL A 152 13.31 -21.39 34.72
CA VAL A 152 14.42 -20.41 34.76
C VAL A 152 14.10 -19.28 35.72
N TYR A 153 15.12 -18.83 36.43
CA TYR A 153 15.09 -17.70 37.35
C TYR A 153 16.09 -16.64 36.90
N TYR A 154 15.57 -15.47 36.54
CA TYR A 154 16.34 -14.28 36.20
C TYR A 154 16.25 -13.20 37.28
N GLN A 155 17.29 -12.39 37.39
CA GLN A 155 17.31 -11.20 38.25
C GLN A 155 17.82 -9.96 37.49
N LEU A 156 17.37 -8.77 37.91
CA LEU A 156 17.85 -7.47 37.41
C LEU A 156 18.08 -6.52 38.59
N ASN A 157 19.27 -5.92 38.68
CA ASN A 157 19.61 -5.01 39.77
C ASN A 157 18.78 -3.71 39.69
N LYS A 158 18.03 -3.39 40.76
CA LYS A 158 17.11 -2.24 40.77
C LYS A 158 17.84 -0.90 40.63
N TYR A 159 18.94 -0.72 41.35
CA TYR A 159 19.72 0.53 41.34
C TYR A 159 20.32 0.81 39.96
N SER A 160 20.96 -0.19 39.36
CA SER A 160 21.59 -0.08 38.04
C SER A 160 20.55 0.21 36.96
N TYR A 161 19.38 -0.46 37.03
CA TYR A 161 18.27 -0.19 36.12
C TYR A 161 17.74 1.24 36.28
N GLN A 162 17.49 1.69 37.51
CA GLN A 162 16.99 3.05 37.80
C GLN A 162 17.97 4.13 37.33
N GLU A 163 19.27 3.93 37.51
CA GLU A 163 20.29 4.88 37.06
C GLU A 163 20.39 4.95 35.53
N LYS A 164 20.34 3.80 34.83
CA LYS A 164 20.27 3.78 33.36
C LYS A 164 19.01 4.45 32.85
N GLU A 165 17.86 4.19 33.47
CA GLU A 165 16.60 4.87 33.15
C GLU A 165 16.69 6.38 33.37
N ARG A 166 17.29 6.83 34.47
CA ARG A 166 17.50 8.27 34.75
C ARG A 166 18.30 8.93 33.64
N ILE A 167 19.46 8.36 33.29
CA ILE A 167 20.35 8.89 32.23
C ILE A 167 19.64 8.87 30.86
N ARG A 168 18.89 7.80 30.55
CA ARG A 168 18.10 7.72 29.31
C ARG A 168 17.06 8.83 29.25
N ILE A 169 16.32 9.04 30.34
CA ILE A 169 15.28 10.08 30.44
C ILE A 169 15.91 11.46 30.31
N GLU A 170 17.00 11.77 31.02
CA GLU A 170 17.68 13.07 30.93
C GLU A 170 18.10 13.40 29.49
N ASN A 171 18.77 12.47 28.81
CA ASN A 171 19.17 12.63 27.41
C ASN A 171 17.97 12.80 26.45
N MET A 172 16.88 12.08 26.73
CA MET A 172 15.64 12.19 25.96
C MET A 172 14.95 13.54 26.21
N GLN A 173 14.93 14.02 27.45
CA GLN A 173 14.34 15.31 27.81
C GLN A 173 15.07 16.47 27.16
N ASP A 174 16.41 16.44 27.09
CA ASP A 174 17.19 17.47 26.40
C ASP A 174 16.82 17.57 24.91
N LYS A 175 16.71 16.42 24.24
CA LYS A 175 16.29 16.36 22.83
C LYS A 175 14.83 16.78 22.65
N ALA A 176 13.93 16.35 23.53
CA ALA A 176 12.53 16.74 23.50
C ALA A 176 12.36 18.26 23.72
N TYR A 177 13.17 18.85 24.58
CA TYR A 177 13.22 20.29 24.79
C TYR A 177 13.72 21.04 23.55
N ASP A 178 14.76 20.54 22.87
CA ASP A 178 15.21 21.09 21.58
C ASP A 178 14.09 21.09 20.52
N TYR A 179 13.37 19.97 20.37
CA TYR A 179 12.19 19.91 19.51
C TYR A 179 11.09 20.88 19.91
N LEU A 180 10.81 21.02 21.21
CA LEU A 180 9.84 22.01 21.72
C LEU A 180 10.25 23.44 21.32
N GLN A 181 11.53 23.80 21.48
CA GLN A 181 12.04 25.12 21.10
C GLN A 181 11.93 25.35 19.59
N LYS A 182 12.34 24.38 18.76
CA LYS A 182 12.21 24.45 17.31
C LYS A 182 10.74 24.57 16.87
N GLY A 183 9.86 23.82 17.53
CA GLY A 183 8.41 23.89 17.31
C GLY A 183 7.86 25.30 17.59
N ASN A 184 8.22 25.87 18.73
CA ASN A 184 7.83 27.23 19.13
C ASN A 184 8.43 28.31 18.20
N ALA A 185 9.70 28.17 17.82
CA ALA A 185 10.36 29.08 16.88
C ALA A 185 9.66 29.08 15.52
N GLY A 186 9.39 27.89 14.95
CA GLY A 186 8.66 27.75 13.69
C GLY A 186 7.24 28.32 13.76
N LYS A 187 6.56 28.14 14.90
CA LYS A 187 5.24 28.73 15.13
C LYS A 187 5.30 30.25 15.07
N ASN A 188 6.31 30.85 15.69
CA ASN A 188 6.49 32.31 15.77
C ASN A 188 7.01 32.91 14.45
N SER A 189 7.77 32.16 13.65
CA SER A 189 8.25 32.60 12.33
C SER A 189 7.23 32.41 11.20
N GLY A 190 6.13 31.70 11.45
CA GLY A 190 5.08 31.44 10.45
C GLY A 190 5.29 30.14 9.67
N GLU A 191 6.33 29.37 10.01
CA GLU A 191 6.63 28.05 9.45
C GLU A 191 5.80 26.96 10.15
N VAL A 192 4.49 27.00 9.92
CA VAL A 192 3.54 26.09 10.58
C VAL A 192 3.88 24.61 10.35
N SER A 193 4.25 24.23 9.13
CA SER A 193 4.61 22.84 8.80
C SER A 193 5.83 22.35 9.58
N ALA A 194 6.86 23.20 9.69
CA ALA A 194 8.05 22.88 10.48
C ALA A 194 7.72 22.81 11.97
N SER A 195 6.86 23.71 12.46
CA SER A 195 6.38 23.71 13.84
C SER A 195 5.69 22.39 14.20
N ILE A 196 4.74 21.96 13.37
CA ILE A 196 4.02 20.68 13.55
C ILE A 196 4.99 19.51 13.53
N TYR A 197 5.90 19.46 12.55
CA TYR A 197 6.92 18.41 12.45
C TYR A 197 7.73 18.29 13.75
N ASN A 198 8.26 19.40 14.27
CA ASN A 198 9.07 19.38 15.48
C ASN A 198 8.27 18.97 16.73
N TYR A 199 7.02 19.42 16.88
CA TYR A 199 6.18 18.95 17.99
C TYR A 199 5.91 17.44 17.90
N LEU A 200 5.62 16.92 16.70
CA LEU A 200 5.39 15.49 16.49
C LEU A 200 6.64 14.65 16.75
N GLU A 201 7.83 15.10 16.33
CA GLU A 201 9.09 14.40 16.63
C GLU A 201 9.39 14.42 18.13
N GLY A 202 9.11 15.53 18.83
CA GLY A 202 9.19 15.59 20.29
C GLY A 202 8.23 14.60 20.97
N LEU A 203 6.97 14.54 20.54
CA LEU A 203 5.98 13.60 21.06
C LEU A 203 6.34 12.14 20.78
N LYS A 204 6.90 11.87 19.60
CA LYS A 204 7.42 10.54 19.22
C LYS A 204 8.56 10.11 20.12
N LEU A 205 9.48 11.03 20.44
CA LEU A 205 10.63 10.74 21.28
C LEU A 205 10.22 10.33 22.71
N ILE A 206 9.18 10.95 23.26
CA ILE A 206 8.69 10.67 24.63
C ILE A 206 7.62 9.57 24.70
N GLN A 207 7.28 8.94 23.57
CA GLN A 207 6.14 8.03 23.44
C GLN A 207 6.20 6.84 24.41
N ALA A 208 7.39 6.33 24.72
CA ALA A 208 7.57 5.22 25.65
C ALA A 208 7.39 5.61 27.13
N ASP A 209 7.32 6.91 27.42
CA ASP A 209 7.37 7.47 28.77
C ASP A 209 6.19 8.41 29.06
N LEU A 210 5.10 8.29 28.30
CA LEU A 210 3.91 9.15 28.41
C LEU A 210 3.21 9.08 29.76
N ASN A 211 3.43 8.01 30.52
CA ASN A 211 2.92 7.83 31.88
C ASN A 211 3.72 8.62 32.93
N LYS A 212 4.90 9.14 32.59
CA LYS A 212 5.78 9.89 33.49
C LYS A 212 5.51 11.39 33.38
N ASN A 213 5.87 12.17 34.41
CA ASN A 213 5.71 13.63 34.41
C ASN A 213 6.69 14.36 33.48
N LEU A 214 7.88 13.80 33.25
CA LEU A 214 8.94 14.39 32.42
C LEU A 214 9.24 15.89 32.71
N PRO A 215 9.49 16.28 33.97
CA PRO A 215 9.80 17.68 34.33
C PRO A 215 11.20 18.07 33.82
N TYR A 216 11.31 19.21 33.15
CA TYR A 216 12.56 19.78 32.66
C TYR A 216 12.81 21.14 33.32
N GLN A 217 13.97 21.31 33.95
CA GLN A 217 14.32 22.56 34.63
C GLN A 217 15.06 23.49 33.68
N LYS A 218 14.51 24.68 33.43
CA LYS A 218 15.20 25.73 32.67
C LYS A 218 14.90 27.09 33.28
N ASN A 219 15.95 27.88 33.54
CA ASN A 219 15.84 29.24 34.08
C ASN A 219 14.95 29.36 35.34
N GLY A 220 15.00 28.37 36.22
CA GLY A 220 14.19 28.31 37.45
C GLY A 220 12.71 27.94 37.24
N GLN A 221 12.30 27.61 36.01
CA GLN A 221 10.96 27.13 35.69
C GLN A 221 10.96 25.63 35.41
N THR A 222 9.91 24.96 35.89
CA THR A 222 9.64 23.54 35.59
C THR A 222 8.72 23.44 34.38
N ILE A 223 9.21 22.79 33.34
CA ILE A 223 8.51 22.58 32.06
C ILE A 223 8.11 21.10 31.96
N TYR A 224 6.82 20.82 31.83
CA TYR A 224 6.33 19.45 31.62
C TYR A 224 6.31 19.13 30.13
N LEU A 225 7.41 18.56 29.62
CA LEU A 225 7.70 18.50 28.18
C LEU A 225 6.57 17.87 27.35
N GLY A 226 5.97 16.77 27.81
CA GLY A 226 4.87 16.13 27.09
C GLY A 226 3.65 17.04 26.94
N ASN A 227 3.28 17.74 28.01
CA ASN A 227 2.12 18.64 28.02
C ASN A 227 2.39 19.86 27.14
N GLU A 228 3.60 20.42 27.19
CA GLU A 228 3.98 21.59 26.38
C GLU A 228 4.10 21.26 24.89
N LEU A 229 4.64 20.10 24.52
CA LEU A 229 4.66 19.63 23.14
C LEU A 229 3.24 19.45 22.59
N TYR A 230 2.37 18.80 23.38
CA TYR A 230 0.96 18.61 23.02
C TYR A 230 0.19 19.93 22.93
N ALA A 231 0.38 20.84 23.89
CA ALA A 231 -0.24 22.17 23.88
C ALA A 231 0.26 23.03 22.72
N GLY A 232 1.56 22.96 22.39
CA GLY A 232 2.14 23.64 21.22
C GLY A 232 1.46 23.20 19.93
N LEU A 233 1.31 21.89 19.75
CA LEU A 233 0.64 21.29 18.60
C LEU A 233 -0.85 21.67 18.53
N ASN A 234 -1.59 21.57 19.63
CA ASN A 234 -3.01 21.95 19.70
C ASN A 234 -3.25 23.42 19.37
N ASN A 235 -2.30 24.29 19.71
CA ASN A 235 -2.41 25.73 19.50
C ASN A 235 -1.70 26.20 18.22
N VAL A 236 -1.25 25.28 17.36
CA VAL A 236 -0.47 25.65 16.16
C VAL A 236 -1.31 26.42 15.14
N PHE A 237 -2.61 26.13 15.06
CA PHE A 237 -3.53 26.82 14.17
C PHE A 237 -4.29 27.98 14.82
N THR A 238 -4.04 28.29 16.09
CA THR A 238 -4.69 29.41 16.78
C THR A 238 -4.41 30.72 16.04
N GLY A 239 -5.49 31.46 15.74
CA GLY A 239 -5.44 32.74 15.04
C GLY A 239 -5.12 32.66 13.54
N VAL A 240 -5.00 31.45 12.96
CA VAL A 240 -4.79 31.28 11.52
C VAL A 240 -6.10 31.51 10.77
N GLN A 241 -6.04 32.32 9.71
CA GLN A 241 -7.15 32.58 8.80
C GLN A 241 -6.79 32.07 7.41
N ILE A 242 -7.75 31.43 6.76
CA ILE A 242 -7.69 31.05 5.35
C ILE A 242 -8.76 31.87 4.63
N LYS A 243 -8.36 32.60 3.58
CA LYS A 243 -9.28 33.40 2.75
C LYS A 243 -9.10 33.06 1.29
N ALA A 244 -10.22 32.84 0.60
CA ALA A 244 -10.23 32.70 -0.85
C ALA A 244 -10.57 34.05 -1.51
N ASP A 245 -9.86 34.38 -2.57
CA ASP A 245 -10.07 35.57 -3.38
C ASP A 245 -9.94 35.25 -4.89
N PRO A 246 -11.03 35.36 -5.67
CA PRO A 246 -12.40 35.59 -5.20
C PRO A 246 -12.96 34.40 -4.42
N SER A 247 -13.86 34.66 -3.47
CA SER A 247 -14.56 33.61 -2.69
C SER A 247 -15.78 33.03 -3.44
N SER A 248 -16.20 33.66 -4.53
CA SER A 248 -17.24 33.17 -5.42
C SER A 248 -16.88 33.41 -6.88
N VAL A 249 -17.10 32.38 -7.70
CA VAL A 249 -16.80 32.38 -9.13
C VAL A 249 -17.97 31.81 -9.92
N LYS A 250 -17.98 32.08 -11.22
CA LYS A 250 -18.94 31.47 -12.14
C LYS A 250 -18.29 30.33 -12.91
N GLY A 251 -19.06 29.28 -13.21
CA GLY A 251 -18.57 28.10 -13.89
C GLY A 251 -19.55 27.58 -14.94
N GLN A 252 -19.05 26.70 -15.81
CA GLN A 252 -19.84 25.98 -16.80
C GLN A 252 -19.67 24.48 -16.61
N ALA A 253 -20.73 23.71 -16.91
CA ALA A 253 -20.70 22.27 -16.74
C ALA A 253 -19.64 21.65 -17.67
N PHE A 254 -18.89 20.69 -17.13
CA PHE A 254 -17.82 19.94 -17.79
C PHE A 254 -16.64 20.78 -18.31
N GLN A 255 -16.44 21.98 -17.75
CA GLN A 255 -15.38 22.91 -18.13
C GLN A 255 -14.59 23.41 -16.92
N ALA A 256 -13.37 23.87 -17.18
CA ALA A 256 -12.55 24.56 -16.19
C ALA A 256 -13.11 25.95 -15.88
N VAL A 257 -12.97 26.38 -14.62
CA VAL A 257 -13.24 27.77 -14.24
C VAL A 257 -12.05 28.64 -14.67
N LYS A 258 -12.34 29.75 -15.35
CA LYS A 258 -11.32 30.66 -15.89
C LYS A 258 -10.71 31.57 -14.82
N ASP A 259 -11.49 31.91 -13.79
CA ASP A 259 -11.04 32.75 -12.68
C ASP A 259 -9.90 32.09 -11.91
N GLN A 260 -8.86 32.86 -11.62
CA GLN A 260 -7.77 32.41 -10.74
C GLN A 260 -8.17 32.62 -9.29
N ILE A 261 -8.37 31.53 -8.55
CA ILE A 261 -8.74 31.60 -7.14
C ILE A 261 -7.47 31.53 -6.30
N GLN A 262 -7.14 32.63 -5.61
CA GLN A 262 -6.03 32.68 -4.67
C GLN A 262 -6.51 32.30 -3.27
N ILE A 263 -5.77 31.40 -2.62
CA ILE A 263 -5.98 31.03 -1.23
C ILE A 263 -4.86 31.68 -0.42
N ARG A 264 -5.21 32.68 0.40
CA ARG A 264 -4.28 33.36 1.30
C ARG A 264 -4.39 32.78 2.70
N VAL A 265 -3.26 32.45 3.29
CA VAL A 265 -3.16 31.95 4.66
C VAL A 265 -2.29 32.89 5.50
N SER A 266 -2.84 33.36 6.61
CA SER A 266 -2.17 34.32 7.49
C SER A 266 -2.56 34.14 8.96
N ARG A 267 -1.67 34.54 9.87
CA ARG A 267 -1.95 34.74 11.29
C ARG A 267 -1.75 36.21 11.64
N GLY A 268 -2.84 36.96 11.84
CA GLY A 268 -2.74 38.42 11.93
C GLY A 268 -2.12 39.01 10.65
N MET A 269 -1.02 39.76 10.79
CA MET A 269 -0.27 40.31 9.65
C MET A 269 0.78 39.36 9.07
N GLN A 270 1.06 38.24 9.75
CA GLN A 270 2.09 37.29 9.33
C GLN A 270 1.52 36.32 8.28
N VAL A 271 2.17 36.21 7.14
CA VAL A 271 1.84 35.21 6.12
C VAL A 271 2.41 33.84 6.49
N LEU A 272 1.70 32.77 6.15
CA LEU A 272 2.12 31.40 6.50
C LEU A 272 2.53 30.63 5.24
N ALA A 273 3.84 30.47 5.06
CA ALA A 273 4.43 29.78 3.93
C ALA A 273 4.53 28.27 4.16
N ASN A 274 4.69 27.52 3.06
CA ASN A 274 4.91 26.08 3.04
C ASN A 274 3.83 25.27 3.78
N LEU A 275 2.60 25.76 3.85
CA LEU A 275 1.48 25.06 4.47
C LEU A 275 0.74 24.26 3.38
N PRO A 276 0.73 22.91 3.45
CA PRO A 276 -0.05 22.09 2.54
C PRO A 276 -1.54 22.23 2.86
N LEU A 277 -2.35 22.41 1.81
CA LEU A 277 -3.79 22.55 1.89
C LEU A 277 -4.48 21.38 1.18
N HIS A 278 -5.53 20.87 1.81
CA HIS A 278 -6.46 19.92 1.25
C HIS A 278 -7.66 20.66 0.67
N VAL A 279 -8.07 20.26 -0.52
CA VAL A 279 -9.22 20.82 -1.23
C VAL A 279 -10.17 19.71 -1.66
N GLU A 280 -11.45 19.90 -1.41
CA GLU A 280 -12.49 18.92 -1.76
C GLU A 280 -13.83 19.60 -2.05
N PHE A 281 -14.62 19.02 -2.96
CA PHE A 281 -16.02 19.40 -3.10
C PHE A 281 -16.83 18.85 -1.92
N ILE A 282 -17.47 19.72 -1.15
CA ILE A 282 -18.42 19.35 -0.10
C ILE A 282 -19.88 19.41 -0.57
N SER A 283 -20.13 20.16 -1.65
CA SER A 283 -21.37 20.15 -2.42
C SER A 283 -21.00 20.22 -3.89
N GLY A 284 -21.66 19.39 -4.71
CA GLY A 284 -21.28 19.24 -6.10
C GLY A 284 -20.15 18.24 -6.34
N SER A 285 -19.58 18.28 -7.54
CA SER A 285 -18.50 17.38 -7.95
C SER A 285 -17.75 17.91 -9.17
N GLY A 286 -16.47 17.59 -9.23
CA GLY A 286 -15.61 17.96 -10.35
C GLY A 286 -14.17 17.55 -10.10
N GLU A 287 -13.26 18.22 -10.80
CA GLU A 287 -11.83 18.01 -10.70
C GLU A 287 -11.15 19.32 -10.26
N LEU A 288 -10.27 19.21 -9.27
CA LEU A 288 -9.49 20.30 -8.71
C LEU A 288 -8.01 19.98 -8.90
N ASN A 289 -7.16 21.00 -8.98
CA ASN A 289 -5.73 20.76 -8.86
C ASN A 289 -5.39 20.19 -7.48
N HIS A 290 -4.37 19.33 -7.44
CA HIS A 290 -3.92 18.69 -6.21
C HIS A 290 -2.63 19.30 -5.69
N GLY A 291 -2.39 19.13 -4.39
CA GLY A 291 -1.12 19.49 -3.78
C GLY A 291 -0.87 20.99 -3.63
N LEU A 292 -1.92 21.73 -3.28
CA LEU A 292 -1.80 23.13 -2.90
C LEU A 292 -0.86 23.24 -1.69
N ILE A 293 0.16 24.07 -1.84
CA ILE A 293 1.10 24.44 -0.78
C ILE A 293 1.24 25.96 -0.88
N THR A 294 1.16 26.66 0.25
CA THR A 294 1.37 28.12 0.26
C THR A 294 2.82 28.46 -0.07
N ASN A 295 3.02 29.46 -0.93
CA ASN A 295 4.34 30.00 -1.24
C ASN A 295 4.87 30.92 -0.12
N GLU A 296 6.03 31.55 -0.34
CA GLU A 296 6.66 32.48 0.61
C GLU A 296 5.77 33.68 0.99
N SER A 297 4.82 34.05 0.13
CA SER A 297 3.82 35.10 0.40
C SER A 297 2.56 34.58 1.11
N GLY A 298 2.52 33.31 1.50
CA GLY A 298 1.36 32.67 2.12
C GLY A 298 0.20 32.43 1.16
N ILE A 299 0.46 32.35 -0.15
CA ILE A 299 -0.56 32.19 -1.19
C ILE A 299 -0.44 30.82 -1.84
N ALA A 300 -1.56 30.13 -2.02
CA ALA A 300 -1.71 28.95 -2.88
C ALA A 300 -2.75 29.23 -3.97
N HIS A 301 -2.66 28.56 -5.11
CA HIS A 301 -3.59 28.75 -6.22
C HIS A 301 -4.51 27.55 -6.38
N LEU A 302 -5.82 27.78 -6.23
CA LEU A 302 -6.85 26.79 -6.52
C LEU A 302 -7.27 26.92 -7.98
N GLN A 303 -7.26 25.79 -8.68
CA GLN A 303 -7.78 25.67 -10.04
C GLN A 303 -8.91 24.64 -10.03
N VAL A 304 -10.07 25.05 -10.53
CA VAL A 304 -11.18 24.15 -10.80
C VAL A 304 -11.03 23.69 -12.25
N LEU A 305 -10.48 22.50 -12.43
CA LEU A 305 -10.18 21.91 -13.74
C LEU A 305 -11.46 21.43 -14.44
N ASN A 306 -12.48 21.08 -13.66
CA ASN A 306 -13.75 20.60 -14.18
C ASN A 306 -14.89 20.75 -13.16
N ILE A 307 -16.12 20.97 -13.65
CA ILE A 307 -17.36 20.90 -12.87
C ILE A 307 -18.28 19.86 -13.49
N SER A 308 -18.28 18.67 -12.91
CA SER A 308 -19.06 17.53 -13.42
C SER A 308 -20.50 17.48 -12.91
N SER A 309 -20.78 18.06 -11.75
CA SER A 309 -22.12 18.05 -11.16
C SER A 309 -23.05 19.07 -11.82
N LYS A 310 -24.30 18.67 -12.06
CA LYS A 310 -25.37 19.53 -12.58
C LYS A 310 -26.00 20.46 -11.54
N GLN A 311 -25.58 20.41 -10.28
CA GLN A 311 -26.12 21.27 -9.21
C GLN A 311 -25.77 22.73 -9.46
N LYS A 312 -26.75 23.65 -9.38
CA LYS A 312 -26.55 25.08 -9.67
C LYS A 312 -25.45 25.76 -8.84
N GLN A 313 -25.27 25.29 -7.60
CA GLN A 313 -24.29 25.81 -6.65
C GLN A 313 -23.37 24.66 -6.23
N GLN A 314 -22.07 24.86 -6.37
CA GLN A 314 -21.03 23.95 -5.88
C GLN A 314 -20.30 24.64 -4.72
N LEU A 315 -19.79 23.85 -3.78
CA LEU A 315 -18.99 24.34 -2.66
C LEU A 315 -17.70 23.54 -2.57
N VAL A 316 -16.57 24.24 -2.65
CA VAL A 316 -15.24 23.67 -2.46
C VAL A 316 -14.73 24.10 -1.08
N LEU A 317 -14.41 23.13 -0.23
CA LEU A 317 -13.80 23.33 1.08
C LEU A 317 -12.28 23.33 0.94
N ILE A 318 -11.62 24.25 1.62
CA ILE A 318 -10.17 24.34 1.73
C ILE A 318 -9.76 24.38 3.20
N LYS A 319 -8.87 23.47 3.61
CA LYS A 319 -8.36 23.34 4.99
C LYS A 319 -6.93 22.79 5.01
N PRO A 320 -6.17 22.88 6.12
CA PRO A 320 -4.84 22.26 6.22
C PRO A 320 -4.85 20.76 5.93
N ASP A 321 -3.86 20.27 5.19
CA ASP A 321 -3.69 18.84 4.87
C ASP A 321 -2.91 18.12 5.98
N LEU A 322 -3.62 17.68 7.01
CA LEU A 322 -3.03 16.96 8.15
C LEU A 322 -2.30 15.67 7.73
N LYS A 323 -2.69 15.03 6.61
CA LYS A 323 -2.04 13.80 6.13
C LYS A 323 -0.65 14.08 5.55
N LYS A 324 -0.44 15.28 5.00
CA LYS A 324 0.89 15.72 4.53
C LYS A 324 1.75 16.29 5.64
N LEU A 325 1.13 16.81 6.69
CA LEU A 325 1.82 17.36 7.86
C LEU A 325 2.36 16.27 8.81
N CYS A 326 1.83 15.04 8.74
CA CYS A 326 2.33 13.89 9.48
C CYS A 326 3.13 12.96 8.55
N SER A 327 4.44 12.83 8.81
CA SER A 327 5.34 11.93 8.09
C SER A 327 5.17 10.46 8.49
N ASP A 328 4.89 10.18 9.77
CA ASP A 328 4.85 8.82 10.32
C ASP A 328 3.44 8.22 10.28
N ARG A 329 3.08 7.68 9.11
CA ARG A 329 1.74 7.14 8.84
C ARG A 329 1.34 5.90 9.66
N LYS A 330 2.29 5.29 10.35
CA LYS A 330 2.07 4.04 11.12
C LYS A 330 1.89 4.33 12.61
N ASN A 331 2.26 5.53 13.07
CA ASN A 331 2.18 5.88 14.47
C ASN A 331 0.75 6.29 14.89
N LYS A 332 0.02 5.32 15.45
CA LYS A 332 -1.37 5.50 15.89
C LYS A 332 -1.55 6.62 16.92
N LEU A 333 -0.57 6.83 17.81
CA LEU A 333 -0.64 7.89 18.81
C LEU A 333 -0.63 9.26 18.15
N LEU A 334 0.36 9.51 17.28
CA LEU A 334 0.51 10.81 16.61
C LEU A 334 -0.71 11.11 15.75
N HIS A 335 -1.28 10.11 15.08
CA HIS A 335 -2.54 10.27 14.36
C HIS A 335 -3.73 10.55 15.28
N GLY A 336 -3.83 9.84 16.41
CA GLY A 336 -4.87 10.10 17.42
C GLY A 336 -4.81 11.54 17.90
N ILE A 337 -3.62 12.03 18.26
CA ILE A 337 -3.37 13.42 18.68
C ILE A 337 -3.73 14.41 17.58
N LEU A 338 -3.26 14.20 16.33
CA LEU A 338 -3.55 15.11 15.22
C LEU A 338 -5.03 15.18 14.85
N ASN A 339 -5.75 14.07 14.98
CA ASN A 339 -7.19 14.04 14.71
C ASN A 339 -8.01 14.73 15.82
N GLN A 340 -7.41 14.96 17.00
CA GLN A 340 -8.01 15.68 18.11
C GLN A 340 -7.71 17.19 18.10
N LEU A 341 -6.94 17.68 17.11
CA LEU A 341 -6.71 19.11 16.96
C LEU A 341 -8.05 19.84 16.89
N LYS A 342 -8.25 20.78 17.83
CA LYS A 342 -9.46 21.60 17.89
C LYS A 342 -9.59 22.42 16.60
N SER A 343 -10.80 22.46 16.05
CA SER A 343 -11.27 23.27 14.91
C SER A 343 -10.17 23.80 13.98
N LEU A 344 -9.85 23.05 12.93
CA LEU A 344 -8.94 23.52 11.89
C LEU A 344 -9.50 24.77 11.20
N PRO A 345 -8.65 25.74 10.82
CA PRO A 345 -9.07 26.86 10.01
C PRO A 345 -9.50 26.35 8.65
N GLU A 346 -10.62 26.85 8.14
CA GLU A 346 -11.15 26.46 6.85
C GLU A 346 -11.75 27.66 6.12
N THR A 347 -11.83 27.55 4.79
CA THR A 347 -12.57 28.49 3.95
C THR A 347 -13.32 27.73 2.87
N GLN A 348 -14.28 28.40 2.25
CA GLN A 348 -15.08 27.82 1.17
C GLN A 348 -15.08 28.73 -0.05
N VAL A 349 -15.07 28.10 -1.22
CA VAL A 349 -15.28 28.78 -2.50
C VAL A 349 -16.61 28.31 -3.08
N SER A 350 -17.48 29.27 -3.37
CA SER A 350 -18.77 29.02 -4.01
C SER A 350 -18.67 29.15 -5.53
N ILE A 351 -19.16 28.15 -6.25
CA ILE A 351 -19.16 28.16 -7.72
C ILE A 351 -20.62 28.14 -8.21
N SER A 352 -21.01 29.19 -8.92
CA SER A 352 -22.34 29.33 -9.53
C SER A 352 -22.31 28.89 -10.99
N LEU A 353 -23.14 27.91 -11.36
CA LEU A 353 -23.22 27.40 -12.74
C LEU A 353 -24.12 28.28 -13.62
N GLU A 354 -23.58 28.80 -14.73
CA GLU A 354 -24.21 29.87 -15.53
C GLU A 354 -25.40 29.43 -16.39
N SER A 355 -25.34 28.29 -17.10
CA SER A 355 -26.45 27.88 -17.96
C SER A 355 -26.36 26.43 -18.43
N ALA A 356 -27.52 25.76 -18.35
CA ALA A 356 -27.89 24.47 -18.95
C ALA A 356 -27.29 23.19 -18.34
N THR A 357 -28.18 22.43 -17.69
CA THR A 357 -28.01 20.99 -17.54
C THR A 357 -27.88 20.37 -18.93
N ILE A 358 -26.79 19.63 -19.17
CA ILE A 358 -26.59 18.91 -20.42
C ILE A 358 -27.70 17.86 -20.59
N LYS A 359 -28.40 17.89 -21.74
CA LYS A 359 -29.47 16.94 -22.05
C LYS A 359 -28.89 15.67 -22.65
N ALA A 360 -29.31 14.50 -22.16
CA ALA A 360 -28.82 13.21 -22.64
C ALA A 360 -29.94 12.35 -23.22
N PHE A 361 -29.69 11.65 -24.32
CA PHE A 361 -30.54 10.56 -24.79
C PHE A 361 -29.86 9.22 -24.52
N LEU A 362 -30.61 8.22 -24.05
CA LEU A 362 -30.07 6.89 -23.77
C LEU A 362 -30.46 5.92 -24.90
N LYS A 363 -29.45 5.36 -25.55
CA LYS A 363 -29.58 4.28 -26.52
C LYS A 363 -29.10 2.99 -25.86
N GLN A 364 -29.91 1.93 -25.94
CA GLN A 364 -29.63 0.63 -25.32
C GLN A 364 -29.71 -0.48 -26.37
N SER A 365 -28.96 -1.58 -26.17
CA SER A 365 -29.10 -2.78 -27.00
C SER A 365 -30.47 -3.45 -26.82
N GLN A 366 -30.96 -4.17 -27.85
CA GLN A 366 -32.30 -4.80 -27.86
C GLN A 366 -32.50 -5.85 -26.76
N ASP A 367 -31.42 -6.47 -26.27
CA ASP A 367 -31.42 -7.51 -25.24
C ASP A 367 -30.99 -7.03 -23.83
N GLY A 368 -30.93 -5.72 -23.60
CA GLY A 368 -30.40 -5.11 -22.37
C GLY A 368 -31.18 -5.49 -21.09
N ASN A 369 -30.46 -5.73 -19.98
CA ASN A 369 -31.09 -5.95 -18.68
C ASN A 369 -31.62 -4.62 -18.12
N SER A 370 -32.94 -4.49 -18.05
CA SER A 370 -33.60 -3.27 -17.57
C SER A 370 -33.11 -2.75 -16.20
N ALA A 371 -32.58 -3.59 -15.31
CA ALA A 371 -32.12 -3.17 -13.99
C ALA A 371 -30.77 -2.44 -14.00
N LEU A 372 -29.83 -2.86 -14.85
CA LEU A 372 -28.50 -2.25 -14.94
C LEU A 372 -28.58 -0.93 -15.72
N VAL A 373 -29.30 -0.94 -16.85
CA VAL A 373 -29.66 0.28 -17.59
C VAL A 373 -30.30 1.33 -16.67
N LYS A 374 -31.32 0.95 -15.87
CA LYS A 374 -31.94 1.87 -14.89
C LYS A 374 -30.93 2.40 -13.88
N SER A 375 -29.98 1.59 -13.45
CA SER A 375 -28.96 1.99 -12.47
C SER A 375 -27.94 2.97 -13.06
N VAL A 376 -27.44 2.71 -14.26
CA VAL A 376 -26.55 3.63 -15.00
C VAL A 376 -27.29 4.94 -15.29
N LYS A 377 -28.51 4.86 -15.83
CA LYS A 377 -29.36 6.02 -16.07
C LYS A 377 -29.55 6.85 -14.81
N ARG A 378 -29.80 6.21 -13.65
CA ARG A 378 -29.92 6.89 -12.35
C ARG A 378 -28.64 7.58 -11.91
N ILE A 379 -27.48 6.94 -12.04
CA ILE A 379 -26.18 7.55 -11.69
C ILE A 379 -25.94 8.82 -12.52
N LEU A 380 -26.17 8.69 -13.84
CA LEU A 380 -26.02 9.76 -14.81
C LEU A 380 -27.05 10.87 -14.58
N SER A 381 -28.32 10.52 -14.36
CA SER A 381 -29.40 11.47 -14.17
C SER A 381 -29.29 12.23 -12.86
N ASN A 382 -28.84 11.60 -11.79
CA ASN A 382 -28.81 12.26 -10.49
C ASN A 382 -27.75 13.35 -10.41
N ASN A 383 -26.62 13.15 -11.10
CA ASN A 383 -25.44 13.97 -10.89
C ASN A 383 -25.00 14.77 -12.12
N TYR A 384 -25.22 14.28 -13.34
CA TYR A 384 -24.53 14.78 -14.53
C TYR A 384 -25.47 15.34 -15.61
N PHE A 385 -26.54 14.60 -15.94
CA PHE A 385 -27.37 14.89 -17.12
C PHE A 385 -28.86 14.98 -16.80
N ASN A 386 -29.61 15.62 -17.70
CA ASN A 386 -31.06 15.55 -17.74
C ASN A 386 -31.50 14.73 -18.95
N PHE A 387 -32.11 13.56 -18.73
CA PHE A 387 -32.49 12.70 -19.84
C PHE A 387 -33.73 13.20 -20.59
N VAL A 388 -33.70 13.13 -21.92
CA VAL A 388 -34.77 13.52 -22.83
C VAL A 388 -35.34 12.30 -23.59
N PRO A 389 -36.59 12.37 -24.09
CA PRO A 389 -37.25 11.20 -24.70
C PRO A 389 -36.79 10.89 -26.13
N SER A 390 -36.17 11.84 -26.84
CA SER A 390 -35.69 11.64 -28.21
C SER A 390 -34.27 12.17 -28.38
N GLU A 391 -33.53 11.54 -29.29
CA GLU A 391 -32.16 11.93 -29.60
C GLU A 391 -32.07 13.38 -30.10
N SER A 392 -33.07 13.83 -30.88
CA SER A 392 -33.15 15.19 -31.44
C SER A 392 -33.14 16.32 -30.41
N LEU A 393 -33.54 16.03 -29.17
CA LEU A 393 -33.60 16.99 -28.06
C LEU A 393 -32.35 16.94 -27.17
N ALA A 394 -31.43 16.02 -27.43
CA ALA A 394 -30.27 15.78 -26.58
C ALA A 394 -29.06 16.58 -27.05
N ASP A 395 -28.18 16.91 -26.11
CA ASP A 395 -26.86 17.46 -26.39
C ASP A 395 -25.82 16.33 -26.49
N VAL A 396 -26.03 15.23 -25.76
CA VAL A 396 -25.20 14.02 -25.81
C VAL A 396 -26.03 12.75 -25.99
N VAL A 397 -25.44 11.77 -26.65
CA VAL A 397 -25.99 10.40 -26.77
C VAL A 397 -25.21 9.49 -25.85
N VAL A 398 -25.92 8.76 -25.00
CA VAL A 398 -25.37 7.75 -24.09
C VAL A 398 -25.69 6.39 -24.70
N GLU A 399 -24.68 5.65 -25.15
CA GLU A 399 -24.84 4.29 -25.66
C GLU A 399 -24.45 3.30 -24.56
N LEU A 400 -25.33 2.35 -24.28
CA LEU A 400 -25.14 1.33 -23.25
C LEU A 400 -25.37 -0.07 -23.84
N ASP A 401 -24.30 -0.82 -23.95
CA ASP A 401 -24.30 -2.18 -24.48
C ASP A 401 -23.99 -3.19 -23.36
N GLU A 402 -24.77 -4.26 -23.34
CA GLU A 402 -24.65 -5.35 -22.37
C GLU A 402 -24.56 -6.68 -23.11
N GLU A 403 -23.60 -7.50 -22.70
CA GLU A 403 -23.46 -8.87 -23.18
C GLU A 403 -23.54 -9.85 -22.01
N PHE A 404 -24.27 -10.95 -22.20
CA PHE A 404 -24.38 -12.03 -21.23
C PHE A 404 -24.24 -13.37 -21.92
N LYS A 405 -23.13 -14.07 -21.68
CA LYS A 405 -22.83 -15.37 -22.29
C LYS A 405 -22.66 -16.47 -21.25
N LYS A 406 -23.16 -17.66 -21.57
CA LYS A 406 -23.01 -18.88 -20.77
C LYS A 406 -21.64 -19.50 -21.06
N GLY A 407 -20.88 -19.80 -20.02
CA GLY A 407 -19.53 -20.38 -20.09
C GLY A 407 -19.49 -21.89 -19.88
N GLY A 408 -18.36 -22.40 -19.38
CA GLY A 408 -18.16 -23.82 -19.09
C GLY A 408 -18.85 -24.28 -17.80
N LYS A 409 -18.82 -25.59 -17.56
CA LYS A 409 -19.21 -26.18 -16.27
C LYS A 409 -17.97 -26.35 -15.40
N VAL A 410 -18.09 -26.06 -14.11
CA VAL A 410 -17.06 -26.28 -13.10
C VAL A 410 -17.59 -27.33 -12.13
N ASN A 411 -16.93 -28.48 -12.09
CA ASN A 411 -17.33 -29.58 -11.21
C ASN A 411 -17.02 -29.19 -9.76
N GLY A 412 -17.99 -29.38 -8.87
CA GLY A 412 -17.87 -29.12 -7.43
C GLY A 412 -18.17 -30.37 -6.61
N GLU A 413 -17.71 -30.41 -5.37
CA GLU A 413 -17.82 -31.59 -4.49
C GLU A 413 -19.27 -31.93 -4.10
N MET A 414 -20.16 -30.92 -4.00
CA MET A 414 -21.58 -31.13 -3.68
C MET A 414 -22.53 -30.94 -4.88
N TYR A 415 -22.21 -30.03 -5.80
CA TYR A 415 -22.99 -29.77 -7.01
C TYR A 415 -22.12 -29.08 -8.07
N ASN A 416 -22.47 -29.28 -9.34
CA ASN A 416 -21.81 -28.61 -10.46
C ASN A 416 -22.21 -27.14 -10.52
N MET A 417 -21.24 -26.31 -10.87
CA MET A 417 -21.42 -24.89 -11.13
C MET A 417 -21.40 -24.63 -12.63
N GLN A 418 -22.16 -23.65 -13.06
CA GLN A 418 -22.19 -23.12 -14.41
C GLN A 418 -21.54 -21.74 -14.41
N GLU A 419 -20.58 -21.53 -15.31
CA GLU A 419 -19.97 -20.23 -15.54
C GLU A 419 -20.86 -19.34 -16.39
N TYR A 420 -20.81 -18.05 -16.10
CA TYR A 420 -21.39 -16.99 -16.91
C TYR A 420 -20.40 -15.83 -17.00
N PHE A 421 -20.29 -15.24 -18.19
CA PHE A 421 -19.49 -14.05 -18.44
C PHE A 421 -20.43 -12.91 -18.80
N SER A 422 -20.14 -11.73 -18.26
CA SER A 422 -20.96 -10.55 -18.49
C SER A 422 -20.09 -9.35 -18.79
N SER A 423 -20.45 -8.63 -19.86
CA SER A 423 -19.76 -7.44 -20.31
C SER A 423 -20.72 -6.25 -20.33
N LEU A 424 -20.18 -5.07 -20.09
CA LEU A 424 -20.88 -3.79 -20.14
C LEU A 424 -19.98 -2.78 -20.84
N SER A 425 -20.53 -2.03 -21.81
CA SER A 425 -19.88 -0.88 -22.43
C SER A 425 -20.80 0.33 -22.31
N LEU A 426 -20.25 1.45 -21.85
CA LEU A 426 -20.92 2.74 -21.74
C LEU A 426 -20.11 3.76 -22.52
N GLN A 427 -20.71 4.38 -23.54
CA GLN A 427 -20.13 5.49 -24.29
C GLN A 427 -21.00 6.73 -24.19
N ILE A 428 -20.38 7.90 -24.12
CA ILE A 428 -21.08 9.19 -24.21
C ILE A 428 -20.47 9.95 -25.37
N THR A 429 -21.32 10.34 -26.31
CA THR A 429 -20.94 10.99 -27.55
C THR A 429 -21.61 12.36 -27.63
N ASN A 430 -20.83 13.39 -27.95
CA ASN A 430 -21.36 14.70 -28.27
C ASN A 430 -22.17 14.62 -29.58
N ARG A 431 -23.44 14.99 -29.54
CA ARG A 431 -24.34 14.88 -30.71
C ARG A 431 -23.88 15.77 -31.88
N TYR A 432 -23.31 16.93 -31.57
CA TYR A 432 -22.96 17.99 -32.52
C TYR A 432 -21.61 17.73 -33.20
N SER A 433 -20.57 17.50 -32.40
CA SER A 433 -19.22 17.20 -32.91
C SER A 433 -19.02 15.74 -33.32
N LYS A 434 -19.92 14.84 -32.89
CA LYS A 434 -19.81 13.37 -33.03
C LYS A 434 -18.61 12.76 -32.30
N GLU A 435 -17.94 13.51 -31.43
CA GLU A 435 -16.83 13.04 -30.62
C GLU A 435 -17.32 12.20 -29.43
N THR A 436 -16.70 11.03 -29.21
CA THR A 436 -16.88 10.25 -27.98
C THR A 436 -16.13 10.92 -26.83
N VAL A 437 -16.86 11.56 -25.92
CA VAL A 437 -16.32 12.30 -24.77
C VAL A 437 -16.10 11.41 -23.54
N PHE A 438 -16.68 10.21 -23.52
CA PHE A 438 -16.51 9.24 -22.45
C PHE A 438 -16.65 7.81 -22.96
N SER A 439 -15.81 6.91 -22.43
CA SER A 439 -15.96 5.48 -22.62
C SER A 439 -15.59 4.75 -21.33
N TYR A 440 -16.41 3.78 -20.94
CA TYR A 440 -16.18 2.94 -19.77
C TYR A 440 -16.70 1.53 -20.04
N GLY A 441 -15.90 0.52 -19.73
CA GLY A 441 -16.29 -0.87 -19.93
C GLY A 441 -15.92 -1.78 -18.76
N VAL A 442 -16.70 -2.84 -18.58
CA VAL A 442 -16.33 -4.03 -17.80
C VAL A 442 -16.45 -5.20 -18.76
N ASN A 443 -15.34 -5.87 -19.04
CA ASN A 443 -15.30 -6.98 -19.99
C ASN A 443 -15.24 -8.32 -19.26
N ASP A 444 -16.03 -9.29 -19.73
CA ASP A 444 -16.00 -10.70 -19.35
C ASP A 444 -15.90 -10.96 -17.84
N LEU A 445 -16.74 -10.27 -17.06
CA LEU A 445 -16.82 -10.54 -15.63
C LEU A 445 -17.38 -11.95 -15.39
N ARG A 446 -16.51 -12.85 -14.92
CA ARG A 446 -16.87 -14.22 -14.59
C ARG A 446 -17.69 -14.30 -13.31
N THR A 447 -18.81 -15.01 -13.37
CA THR A 447 -19.64 -15.38 -12.22
C THR A 447 -19.99 -16.87 -12.27
N LEU A 448 -20.23 -17.46 -11.10
CA LEU A 448 -20.60 -18.87 -10.94
C LEU A 448 -22.01 -18.95 -10.34
N ALA A 449 -22.83 -19.85 -10.87
CA ALA A 449 -24.11 -20.20 -10.27
C ALA A 449 -24.30 -21.72 -10.32
N PRO A 450 -25.03 -22.34 -9.37
CA PRO A 450 -25.38 -23.77 -9.47
C PRO A 450 -25.96 -24.10 -10.85
N GLU A 451 -25.64 -25.27 -11.40
CA GLU A 451 -26.12 -25.70 -12.73
C GLU A 451 -27.67 -25.68 -12.83
N SER A 452 -28.37 -25.90 -11.72
CA SER A 452 -29.83 -25.81 -11.61
C SER A 452 -30.39 -24.38 -11.70
N THR A 453 -29.53 -23.36 -11.68
CA THR A 453 -29.96 -21.95 -11.71
C THR A 453 -30.45 -21.56 -13.10
N SER A 454 -31.64 -20.98 -13.17
CA SER A 454 -32.18 -20.50 -14.45
C SER A 454 -31.30 -19.39 -15.05
N PRO A 455 -31.21 -19.28 -16.39
CA PRO A 455 -30.42 -18.23 -17.06
C PRO A 455 -30.82 -16.81 -16.63
N LYS A 456 -32.11 -16.59 -16.35
CA LYS A 456 -32.63 -15.30 -15.85
C LYS A 456 -32.07 -14.96 -14.47
N THR A 457 -32.04 -15.91 -13.54
CA THR A 457 -31.50 -15.70 -12.19
C THR A 457 -29.98 -15.53 -12.21
N ALA A 458 -29.29 -16.32 -13.04
CA ALA A 458 -27.85 -16.16 -13.26
C ALA A 458 -27.51 -14.76 -13.82
N ARG A 459 -28.28 -14.28 -14.80
CA ARG A 459 -28.12 -12.93 -15.38
C ARG A 459 -28.34 -11.82 -14.36
N MET A 460 -29.31 -11.95 -13.46
CA MET A 460 -29.51 -10.99 -12.36
C MET A 460 -28.33 -10.95 -11.39
N SER A 461 -27.79 -12.12 -11.00
CA SER A 461 -26.62 -12.22 -10.12
C SER A 461 -25.37 -11.60 -10.75
N ALA A 462 -25.13 -11.90 -12.03
CA ALA A 462 -24.03 -11.33 -12.80
C ALA A 462 -24.16 -9.80 -12.93
N SER A 463 -25.37 -9.30 -13.18
CA SER A 463 -25.65 -7.87 -13.25
C SER A 463 -25.37 -7.16 -11.91
N ARG A 464 -25.71 -7.77 -10.77
CA ARG A 464 -25.35 -7.24 -9.43
C ARG A 464 -23.84 -7.17 -9.25
N SER A 465 -23.12 -8.17 -9.73
CA SER A 465 -21.65 -8.22 -9.66
C SER A 465 -21.00 -7.14 -10.52
N ILE A 466 -21.49 -6.93 -11.75
CA ILE A 466 -21.07 -5.81 -12.60
C ILE A 466 -21.36 -4.49 -11.90
N MET A 467 -22.57 -4.28 -11.39
CA MET A 467 -22.92 -3.03 -10.70
C MET A 467 -21.98 -2.75 -9.52
N LYS A 468 -21.67 -3.76 -8.71
CA LYS A 468 -20.75 -3.62 -7.56
C LYS A 468 -19.34 -3.21 -8.01
N LYS A 469 -18.83 -3.80 -9.10
CA LYS A 469 -17.51 -3.47 -9.67
C LYS A 469 -17.51 -2.09 -10.34
N MET A 470 -18.58 -1.76 -11.05
CA MET A 470 -18.75 -0.53 -11.82
C MET A 470 -18.94 0.69 -10.94
N GLN A 471 -19.84 0.66 -9.96
CA GLN A 471 -20.37 1.87 -9.32
C GLN A 471 -19.29 2.78 -8.76
N ARG A 472 -18.25 2.23 -8.11
CA ARG A 472 -17.16 3.03 -7.55
C ARG A 472 -16.27 3.65 -8.64
N LYS A 473 -15.84 2.84 -9.60
CA LYS A 473 -14.91 3.26 -10.66
C LYS A 473 -15.56 4.19 -11.68
N LEU A 474 -16.79 3.89 -12.09
CA LEU A 474 -17.57 4.73 -13.01
C LEU A 474 -17.76 6.15 -12.45
N ILE A 475 -18.13 6.29 -11.17
CA ILE A 475 -18.30 7.62 -10.55
C ILE A 475 -16.96 8.37 -10.52
N GLN A 476 -15.83 7.70 -10.26
CA GLN A 476 -14.51 8.34 -10.26
C GLN A 476 -14.11 8.83 -11.66
N GLU A 477 -14.33 8.04 -12.70
CA GLU A 477 -13.97 8.46 -14.07
C GLU A 477 -14.93 9.54 -14.60
N LEU A 478 -16.23 9.50 -14.25
CA LEU A 478 -17.19 10.54 -14.63
C LEU A 478 -16.87 11.92 -14.02
N LYS A 479 -16.16 11.99 -12.89
CA LYS A 479 -15.70 13.27 -12.31
C LYS A 479 -14.68 14.00 -13.20
N LYS A 480 -13.96 13.26 -14.04
CA LYS A 480 -12.95 13.78 -14.97
C LYS A 480 -13.52 14.10 -16.35
N LEU A 481 -14.82 13.86 -16.55
CA LEU A 481 -15.47 14.09 -17.83
C LEU A 481 -15.38 15.58 -18.20
N GLN A 482 -14.79 15.90 -19.34
CA GLN A 482 -14.72 17.24 -19.87
C GLN A 482 -15.38 17.26 -21.25
N MET A 483 -16.17 18.30 -21.52
CA MET A 483 -16.80 18.47 -22.83
C MET A 483 -17.24 19.92 -23.06
N ILE A 484 -17.31 20.30 -24.33
CA ILE A 484 -17.87 21.57 -24.77
C ILE A 484 -19.04 21.25 -25.70
N ILE A 485 -20.22 21.80 -25.40
CA ILE A 485 -21.40 21.68 -26.27
C ILE A 485 -21.53 22.98 -27.08
N ASP A 486 -20.99 22.95 -28.30
CA ASP A 486 -21.21 24.00 -29.29
C ASP A 486 -22.29 23.55 -30.28
N LYS A 487 -23.46 24.20 -30.20
CA LYS A 487 -24.63 23.87 -31.04
C LYS A 487 -24.49 24.37 -32.48
N SER A 488 -23.50 25.21 -32.77
CA SER A 488 -23.26 25.72 -34.12
C SER A 488 -22.53 24.71 -35.02
N ILE A 489 -21.88 23.70 -34.42
CA ILE A 489 -21.18 22.64 -35.14
C ILE A 489 -22.17 21.53 -35.49
N VAL A 490 -22.39 21.25 -36.77
CA VAL A 490 -23.17 20.08 -37.23
C VAL A 490 -22.34 19.36 -38.29
N VAL A 491 -21.75 18.22 -37.93
CA VAL A 491 -21.06 17.35 -38.89
C VAL A 491 -22.10 16.52 -39.66
N PRO A 492 -22.19 16.61 -41.01
CA PRO A 492 -23.16 15.84 -41.78
C PRO A 492 -22.85 14.34 -41.77
N GLU A 493 -23.91 13.53 -41.67
CA GLU A 493 -23.87 12.07 -41.57
C GLU A 493 -23.66 11.47 -42.98
N VAL A 494 -22.47 10.89 -43.24
CA VAL A 494 -22.19 10.20 -44.51
C VAL A 494 -22.71 8.77 -44.41
N VAL A 495 -23.75 8.45 -45.20
CA VAL A 495 -24.31 7.08 -45.30
C VAL A 495 -23.59 6.34 -46.44
N PRO A 496 -22.85 5.24 -46.19
CA PRO A 496 -22.28 4.45 -47.28
C PRO A 496 -23.31 3.44 -47.80
N ASN A 497 -23.62 3.51 -49.09
CA ASN A 497 -24.42 2.52 -49.80
C ASN A 497 -23.51 1.34 -50.21
N VAL A 498 -23.83 0.12 -49.76
CA VAL A 498 -23.04 -1.09 -50.02
C VAL A 498 -23.54 -1.78 -51.29
N GLN A 499 -22.72 -1.80 -52.35
CA GLN A 499 -22.73 -2.86 -53.35
C GLN A 499 -21.34 -3.47 -53.46
N ARG A 500 -21.33 -4.81 -53.41
CA ARG A 500 -20.16 -5.68 -53.21
C ARG A 500 -19.59 -6.10 -54.57
N THR A 501 -18.33 -5.74 -54.86
CA THR A 501 -17.44 -6.48 -55.77
C THR A 501 -15.98 -6.18 -55.41
N GLU A 502 -15.16 -7.22 -55.27
CA GLU A 502 -13.69 -7.21 -55.16
C GLU A 502 -13.11 -7.91 -56.41
N PRO A 503 -11.80 -7.83 -56.72
CA PRO A 503 -10.82 -6.75 -56.50
C PRO A 503 -9.93 -6.49 -57.74
N SER A 504 -9.34 -5.29 -57.88
CA SER A 504 -7.98 -5.12 -58.40
C SER A 504 -7.41 -3.74 -58.05
N ARG A 505 -6.10 -3.75 -57.81
CA ARG A 505 -5.26 -2.80 -57.09
C ARG A 505 -4.98 -1.53 -57.90
N SER A 506 -5.12 -0.35 -57.28
CA SER A 506 -4.29 0.84 -57.54
C SER A 506 -4.33 1.77 -56.34
N GLN A 507 -3.15 2.11 -55.84
CA GLN A 507 -2.91 2.86 -54.62
C GLN A 507 -3.31 4.33 -54.79
N THR A 508 -4.03 4.89 -53.81
CA THR A 508 -3.78 6.27 -53.39
C THR A 508 -4.01 6.39 -51.90
N THR A 509 -2.99 6.91 -51.24
CA THR A 509 -2.74 7.09 -49.81
C THR A 509 -3.87 7.81 -49.06
N SER A 510 -4.43 7.17 -48.04
CA SER A 510 -5.12 7.85 -46.95
C SER A 510 -4.11 8.18 -45.85
N THR A 511 -3.97 9.46 -45.55
CA THR A 511 -3.18 9.96 -44.44
C THR A 511 -3.87 9.55 -43.14
N GLN A 512 -3.43 8.44 -42.55
CA GLN A 512 -3.69 8.15 -41.14
C GLN A 512 -3.17 9.32 -40.32
N SER A 513 -4.03 9.90 -39.46
CA SER A 513 -3.56 10.73 -38.35
C SER A 513 -2.48 9.94 -37.59
N PRO A 514 -1.27 10.47 -37.39
CA PRO A 514 -0.14 9.66 -36.99
C PRO A 514 -0.40 9.08 -35.60
N LYS A 515 -0.24 7.75 -35.48
CA LYS A 515 0.01 7.04 -34.22
C LYS A 515 1.28 7.66 -33.64
N THR A 516 1.13 8.77 -32.91
CA THR A 516 2.26 9.57 -32.47
C THR A 516 2.88 8.82 -31.30
N ILE A 517 3.92 8.05 -31.59
CA ILE A 517 4.70 7.30 -30.60
C ILE A 517 5.48 8.33 -29.78
N VAL A 518 5.44 8.24 -28.45
CA VAL A 518 6.30 9.06 -27.58
C VAL A 518 7.75 8.60 -27.81
N THR A 519 8.44 9.22 -28.77
CA THR A 519 9.82 8.85 -29.15
C THR A 519 10.87 9.77 -28.54
N SER A 520 10.47 10.98 -28.11
CA SER A 520 11.38 11.92 -27.47
C SER A 520 12.01 11.30 -26.23
N GLY A 521 13.34 11.19 -26.24
CA GLY A 521 14.14 10.61 -25.17
C GLY A 521 14.08 9.08 -25.07
N LEU A 522 13.47 8.37 -26.03
CA LEU A 522 13.41 6.91 -26.06
C LEU A 522 14.78 6.32 -26.40
N LEU A 523 15.32 5.47 -25.52
CA LEU A 523 16.62 4.82 -25.68
C LEU A 523 16.50 3.37 -26.13
N ALA A 524 15.49 2.66 -25.62
CA ALA A 524 15.24 1.26 -25.97
C ALA A 524 13.75 0.97 -25.98
N TYR A 525 13.32 0.13 -26.91
CA TYR A 525 11.95 -0.34 -27.03
C TYR A 525 11.94 -1.83 -27.43
N TYR A 526 11.43 -2.68 -26.55
CA TYR A 526 11.29 -4.11 -26.78
C TYR A 526 9.82 -4.44 -27.02
N THR A 527 9.48 -4.69 -28.29
CA THR A 527 8.12 -5.06 -28.70
C THR A 527 7.82 -6.54 -28.55
N PHE A 528 8.86 -7.38 -28.57
CA PHE A 528 8.79 -8.85 -28.63
C PHE A 528 8.02 -9.46 -29.82
N ASN A 529 7.38 -8.64 -30.67
CA ASN A 529 6.62 -9.06 -31.85
C ASN A 529 7.36 -9.98 -32.82
N ASP A 530 8.68 -9.82 -32.97
CA ASP A 530 9.50 -10.69 -33.82
C ASP A 530 9.89 -12.01 -33.15
N GLY A 531 9.48 -12.22 -31.89
CA GLY A 531 9.83 -13.38 -31.07
C GLY A 531 11.22 -13.29 -30.46
N THR A 532 11.87 -12.12 -30.51
CA THR A 532 13.22 -11.92 -29.98
C THR A 532 13.26 -10.75 -29.00
N GLY A 533 14.38 -10.61 -28.29
CA GLY A 533 14.67 -9.45 -27.44
C GLY A 533 15.22 -8.23 -28.20
N ARG A 534 14.99 -8.12 -29.51
CA ARG A 534 15.54 -7.03 -30.33
C ARG A 534 15.01 -5.66 -29.90
N ASN A 535 15.90 -4.68 -29.84
CA ASN A 535 15.57 -3.29 -29.60
C ASN A 535 15.07 -2.62 -30.90
N SER A 536 13.84 -2.14 -30.91
CA SER A 536 13.18 -1.54 -32.07
C SER A 536 13.61 -0.10 -32.38
N THR A 537 14.46 0.53 -31.55
CA THR A 537 15.00 1.88 -31.81
C THR A 537 16.18 1.90 -32.80
N GLY A 538 16.68 0.72 -33.19
CA GLY A 538 17.82 0.59 -34.12
C GLY A 538 19.21 0.67 -33.47
N ILE A 539 19.28 0.88 -32.15
CA ILE A 539 20.55 0.87 -31.40
C ILE A 539 20.88 -0.58 -31.00
N ASN A 540 21.80 -1.21 -31.73
CA ASN A 540 22.09 -2.64 -31.61
C ASN A 540 22.72 -3.06 -30.27
N ASN A 541 23.48 -2.18 -29.61
CA ASN A 541 24.12 -2.48 -28.32
C ASN A 541 23.13 -2.72 -27.17
N TYR A 542 21.86 -2.37 -27.37
CA TYR A 542 20.77 -2.57 -26.41
C TYR A 542 19.87 -3.76 -26.78
N ASN A 543 20.23 -4.58 -27.77
CA ASN A 543 19.48 -5.81 -28.03
C ASN A 543 19.56 -6.74 -26.81
N ALA A 544 18.41 -7.23 -26.34
CA ALA A 544 18.35 -8.20 -25.26
C ALA A 544 18.60 -9.59 -25.84
N LEU A 545 19.65 -10.23 -25.35
CA LEU A 545 20.13 -11.54 -25.77
C LEU A 545 19.60 -12.63 -24.83
N VAL A 546 19.42 -13.82 -25.37
CA VAL A 546 19.05 -15.02 -24.60
C VAL A 546 20.32 -15.63 -23.99
N GLU A 547 20.29 -16.01 -22.71
CA GLU A 547 21.38 -16.75 -22.06
C GLU A 547 20.96 -18.21 -21.81
N GLY A 548 21.32 -19.11 -22.74
CA GLY A 548 21.21 -20.56 -22.58
C GLY A 548 19.78 -21.11 -22.48
N GLU A 549 19.58 -22.17 -21.69
CA GLU A 549 18.29 -22.85 -21.48
C GLU A 549 17.24 -21.99 -20.73
N ASN A 550 17.62 -20.81 -20.26
CA ASN A 550 16.76 -19.90 -19.48
C ASN A 550 16.04 -18.86 -20.36
N ALA A 551 15.75 -19.20 -21.61
CA ALA A 551 15.03 -18.32 -22.53
C ALA A 551 13.56 -18.16 -22.10
N PRO A 552 12.99 -16.94 -22.08
CA PRO A 552 11.55 -16.80 -21.96
C PRO A 552 10.87 -17.35 -23.21
N LEU A 553 9.67 -17.91 -23.03
CA LEU A 553 8.84 -18.37 -24.13
C LEU A 553 8.19 -17.18 -24.83
N CYS A 554 7.84 -17.36 -26.10
CA CYS A 554 7.10 -16.36 -26.84
C CYS A 554 5.61 -16.74 -26.86
N VAL A 555 4.73 -15.82 -26.47
CA VAL A 555 3.28 -16.03 -26.47
C VAL A 555 2.57 -15.03 -27.36
N THR A 556 1.44 -15.43 -27.94
CA THR A 556 0.59 -14.58 -28.80
C THR A 556 -0.57 -13.96 -28.05
N SER A 557 -0.72 -14.24 -26.75
CA SER A 557 -1.75 -13.67 -25.87
C SER A 557 -1.41 -12.24 -25.42
N THR A 558 -1.25 -11.33 -26.38
CA THR A 558 -0.92 -9.92 -26.13
C THR A 558 -2.15 -9.11 -25.71
N LEU A 559 -1.90 -7.89 -25.20
CA LEU A 559 -2.96 -6.95 -24.82
C LEU A 559 -3.90 -6.61 -25.99
N THR A 560 -3.35 -6.47 -27.20
CA THR A 560 -4.09 -6.05 -28.40
C THR A 560 -4.64 -7.21 -29.21
N GLY A 561 -4.33 -8.46 -28.84
CA GLY A 561 -4.62 -9.65 -29.65
C GLY A 561 -3.77 -9.78 -30.93
N GLU A 562 -2.88 -8.81 -31.18
CA GLU A 562 -1.93 -8.80 -32.28
C GLU A 562 -0.49 -8.75 -31.74
N GLY A 563 0.46 -9.35 -32.46
CA GLY A 563 1.87 -9.37 -32.06
C GLY A 563 2.22 -10.50 -31.08
N LYS A 564 3.30 -10.32 -30.31
CA LYS A 564 3.80 -11.33 -29.36
C LYS A 564 4.36 -10.69 -28.09
N ALA A 565 4.32 -11.41 -26.99
CA ALA A 565 4.91 -11.03 -25.70
C ALA A 565 5.90 -12.10 -25.20
N ALA A 566 6.76 -11.72 -24.24
CA ALA A 566 7.71 -12.63 -23.62
C ALA A 566 7.14 -13.20 -22.31
N GLN A 567 7.07 -14.52 -22.20
CA GLN A 567 6.60 -15.25 -21.02
C GLN A 567 7.78 -15.81 -20.22
N PHE A 568 7.84 -15.41 -18.95
CA PHE A 568 8.89 -15.76 -18.01
C PHE A 568 8.39 -16.81 -17.00
N SER A 569 9.17 -17.88 -16.82
CA SER A 569 8.83 -19.06 -16.01
C SER A 569 9.24 -18.96 -14.53
N GLY A 570 9.88 -17.87 -14.10
CA GLY A 570 10.48 -17.76 -12.76
C GLY A 570 11.92 -18.25 -12.65
N ASN A 571 12.53 -18.67 -13.76
CA ASN A 571 13.97 -18.91 -13.90
C ASN A 571 14.54 -18.39 -15.23
N SER A 572 13.69 -17.89 -16.12
CA SER A 572 14.04 -17.34 -17.42
C SER A 572 14.34 -15.84 -17.38
N TYR A 573 15.16 -15.32 -18.31
CA TYR A 573 15.44 -13.89 -18.45
C TYR A 573 16.04 -13.52 -19.81
N LEU A 574 16.08 -12.22 -20.13
CA LEU A 574 16.86 -11.68 -21.25
C LEU A 574 17.96 -10.76 -20.72
N SER A 575 19.15 -10.83 -21.33
CA SER A 575 20.35 -10.11 -20.95
C SER A 575 20.61 -8.97 -21.92
N ILE A 576 20.55 -7.73 -21.46
CA ILE A 576 20.92 -6.55 -22.23
C ILE A 576 22.42 -6.28 -21.97
N PRO A 577 23.31 -6.39 -22.96
CA PRO A 577 24.76 -6.27 -22.76
C PRO A 577 25.17 -4.92 -22.18
N GLU A 578 24.63 -3.83 -22.72
CA GLU A 578 24.87 -2.47 -22.27
C GLU A 578 23.58 -1.82 -21.79
N HIS A 579 23.61 -1.19 -20.62
CA HIS A 579 22.41 -0.56 -20.10
C HIS A 579 22.05 0.69 -20.91
N PRO A 580 20.79 0.86 -21.37
CA PRO A 580 20.42 2.01 -22.19
C PRO A 580 20.62 3.35 -21.49
N ILE A 581 20.35 3.40 -20.17
CA ILE A 581 20.60 4.59 -19.33
C ILE A 581 22.08 4.64 -18.94
N GLN A 582 22.81 5.59 -19.53
CA GLN A 582 24.23 5.84 -19.24
C GLN A 582 24.43 6.86 -18.10
N GLN A 583 23.48 7.78 -17.93
CA GLN A 583 23.46 8.78 -16.86
C GLN A 583 22.11 8.75 -16.15
N TRP A 584 22.13 8.46 -14.86
CA TRP A 584 20.93 8.24 -14.04
C TRP A 584 20.45 9.54 -13.40
N THR A 585 20.31 10.61 -14.18
CA THR A 585 19.91 11.93 -13.70
C THR A 585 18.40 12.16 -13.83
N ALA A 586 17.81 11.73 -14.94
CA ALA A 586 16.36 11.64 -15.09
C ALA A 586 16.05 10.51 -16.08
N TYR A 587 15.09 9.64 -15.76
CA TYR A 587 14.74 8.53 -16.64
C TYR A 587 13.32 8.06 -16.40
N SER A 588 12.79 7.31 -17.37
CA SER A 588 11.50 6.64 -17.23
C SER A 588 11.55 5.24 -17.82
N ILE A 589 10.84 4.31 -17.20
CA ILE A 589 10.66 2.94 -17.68
C ILE A 589 9.16 2.66 -17.70
N SER A 590 8.66 2.14 -18.82
CA SER A 590 7.24 1.82 -19.00
C SER A 590 7.11 0.46 -19.66
N THR A 591 6.24 -0.41 -19.16
CA THR A 591 6.02 -1.75 -19.72
C THR A 591 4.65 -2.28 -19.33
N TRP A 592 4.13 -3.18 -20.14
CA TRP A 592 2.99 -4.01 -19.76
C TRP A 592 3.46 -5.30 -19.09
N VAL A 593 2.78 -5.72 -18.04
CA VAL A 593 3.02 -7.00 -17.36
C VAL A 593 1.71 -7.72 -17.10
N LYS A 594 1.75 -9.05 -17.09
CA LYS A 594 0.65 -9.91 -16.65
C LYS A 594 1.21 -11.02 -15.79
N THR A 595 0.79 -11.10 -14.54
CA THR A 595 1.41 -12.01 -13.55
C THR A 595 0.45 -12.42 -12.45
N THR A 596 0.78 -13.49 -11.74
CA THR A 596 0.12 -13.96 -10.51
C THR A 596 1.06 -14.05 -9.31
N SER A 597 2.37 -13.89 -9.53
CA SER A 597 3.41 -14.07 -8.51
C SER A 597 4.36 -12.86 -8.41
N GLY A 598 4.49 -12.08 -9.48
CA GLY A 598 5.39 -10.93 -9.57
C GLY A 598 6.86 -11.27 -9.77
N GLY A 599 7.73 -10.34 -9.40
CA GLY A 599 9.19 -10.46 -9.49
C GLY A 599 9.87 -9.22 -10.09
N ALA A 600 11.14 -9.36 -10.47
CA ALA A 600 11.94 -8.28 -11.05
C ALA A 600 11.65 -8.12 -12.55
N VAL A 601 11.00 -7.03 -12.93
CA VAL A 601 10.66 -6.73 -14.34
C VAL A 601 11.90 -6.25 -15.10
N LEU A 602 12.66 -5.33 -14.51
CA LEU A 602 13.95 -4.86 -15.01
C LEU A 602 14.95 -4.79 -13.86
N GLY A 603 16.05 -5.53 -13.95
CA GLY A 603 17.16 -5.49 -13.01
C GLY A 603 18.44 -5.00 -13.68
N ARG A 604 19.37 -4.47 -12.89
CA ARG A 604 20.71 -4.14 -13.36
C ARG A 604 21.59 -5.40 -13.36
N LYS A 605 22.45 -5.56 -14.37
CA LYS A 605 23.46 -6.63 -14.41
C LYS A 605 24.56 -6.36 -13.38
N GLY A 606 25.07 -7.41 -12.72
CA GLY A 606 26.01 -7.28 -11.59
C GLY A 606 25.30 -7.26 -10.22
N SER A 607 25.94 -6.82 -9.15
CA SER A 607 25.30 -6.72 -7.81
C SER A 607 24.40 -5.48 -7.66
N GLY A 608 23.75 -5.04 -8.75
CA GLY A 608 22.95 -3.81 -8.85
C GLY A 608 21.50 -3.92 -8.36
N PRO A 609 20.71 -2.82 -8.41
CA PRO A 609 19.33 -2.81 -7.92
C PRO A 609 18.34 -3.44 -8.92
N THR A 610 17.20 -3.93 -8.39
CA THR A 610 15.96 -4.00 -9.15
C THR A 610 15.49 -2.58 -9.50
N ILE A 611 15.34 -2.28 -10.79
CA ILE A 611 14.94 -0.97 -11.27
C ILE A 611 13.41 -0.84 -11.29
N LEU A 612 12.69 -1.92 -11.61
CA LEU A 612 11.23 -2.00 -11.52
C LEU A 612 10.81 -3.44 -11.26
N GLY A 613 9.85 -3.65 -10.36
CA GLY A 613 9.30 -4.97 -10.09
C GLY A 613 7.98 -4.94 -9.34
N THR A 614 7.43 -6.14 -9.14
CA THR A 614 6.23 -6.37 -8.31
C THR A 614 6.51 -7.43 -7.23
N THR A 615 5.89 -7.30 -6.06
CA THR A 615 6.02 -8.29 -4.97
C THR A 615 4.85 -9.26 -4.94
N ILE A 616 5.03 -10.40 -4.26
CA ILE A 616 3.95 -11.37 -3.99
C ILE A 616 2.82 -10.78 -3.12
N GLN A 617 3.07 -9.67 -2.43
CA GLN A 617 2.08 -8.93 -1.63
C GLN A 617 1.31 -7.89 -2.45
N ASN A 618 1.37 -7.96 -3.79
CA ASN A 618 0.70 -7.00 -4.68
C ASN A 618 1.23 -5.56 -4.53
N GLN A 619 2.55 -5.39 -4.42
CA GLN A 619 3.19 -4.07 -4.33
C GLN A 619 4.03 -3.80 -5.56
N LEU A 620 4.10 -2.53 -5.98
CA LEU A 620 5.16 -2.05 -6.88
C LEU A 620 6.41 -1.77 -6.06
N PHE A 621 7.58 -2.09 -6.62
CA PHE A 621 8.83 -1.70 -5.96
C PHE A 621 9.93 -1.33 -6.95
N TYR A 622 10.87 -0.53 -6.44
CA TYR A 622 12.18 -0.28 -7.04
C TYR A 622 13.23 -0.20 -5.94
N GLN A 623 14.50 -0.30 -6.29
CA GLN A 623 15.62 -0.20 -5.36
C GLN A 623 16.51 1.00 -5.67
N LYS A 624 17.05 1.64 -4.63
CA LYS A 624 18.02 2.74 -4.75
C LYS A 624 19.26 2.46 -3.93
N ASN A 625 20.39 3.00 -4.39
CA ASN A 625 21.64 2.93 -3.64
C ASN A 625 21.59 3.86 -2.41
N HIS A 626 21.93 3.31 -1.26
CA HIS A 626 22.09 3.97 0.02
C HIS A 626 23.45 3.59 0.59
N TYR A 627 24.47 4.41 0.30
CA TYR A 627 25.86 4.25 0.77
C TYR A 627 26.47 2.85 0.55
N GLY A 628 26.25 2.24 -0.61
CA GLY A 628 26.83 0.95 -0.99
C GLY A 628 25.93 -0.27 -0.75
N ARG A 629 24.73 -0.05 -0.22
CA ARG A 629 23.64 -1.04 -0.13
C ARG A 629 22.44 -0.59 -0.95
N TYR A 630 21.60 -1.51 -1.41
CA TYR A 630 20.34 -1.18 -2.07
C TYR A 630 19.15 -1.30 -1.13
N ASP A 631 18.46 -0.19 -0.90
CA ASP A 631 17.21 -0.16 -0.15
C ASP A 631 16.03 -0.39 -1.09
N THR A 632 15.09 -1.22 -0.63
CA THR A 632 13.87 -1.55 -1.39
C THR A 632 12.74 -0.62 -0.98
N PHE A 633 12.21 0.09 -1.96
CA PHE A 633 11.05 0.94 -1.80
C PHE A 633 9.85 0.23 -2.41
N SER A 634 9.00 -0.33 -1.55
CA SER A 634 7.77 -1.04 -1.94
C SER A 634 6.54 -0.23 -1.60
N PHE A 635 5.54 -0.27 -2.48
CA PHE A 635 4.35 0.56 -2.39
C PHE A 635 3.10 -0.26 -2.70
N ASP A 636 2.13 -0.18 -1.80
CA ASP A 636 0.82 -0.77 -2.01
C ASP A 636 0.13 -0.10 -3.20
N THR A 637 -0.56 -0.91 -3.99
CA THR A 637 -1.44 -0.45 -5.07
C THR A 637 -2.86 -0.87 -4.76
N ASP A 638 -3.80 0.07 -4.93
CA ASP A 638 -5.23 -0.21 -4.80
C ASP A 638 -5.76 -1.11 -5.93
N LYS A 639 -4.97 -1.32 -6.99
CA LYS A 639 -5.22 -2.28 -8.07
C LYS A 639 -4.51 -3.60 -7.80
N MET A 640 -5.22 -4.69 -8.01
CA MET A 640 -4.67 -6.05 -7.97
C MET A 640 -3.85 -6.30 -9.25
N LEU A 641 -2.51 -6.23 -9.15
CA LEU A 641 -1.56 -6.52 -10.22
C LEU A 641 -1.33 -8.02 -10.45
N LEU A 642 -1.59 -8.84 -9.42
CA LEU A 642 -1.38 -10.29 -9.46
C LEU A 642 -2.66 -11.04 -9.89
N ASP A 643 -3.50 -10.43 -10.74
CA ASP A 643 -4.81 -10.95 -11.16
C ASP A 643 -4.79 -11.67 -12.52
N SER A 644 -3.58 -11.91 -13.07
CA SER A 644 -3.40 -12.48 -14.41
C SER A 644 -4.00 -11.63 -15.55
N GLN A 645 -4.19 -10.32 -15.34
CA GLN A 645 -4.53 -9.36 -16.38
C GLN A 645 -3.31 -8.49 -16.76
N TRP A 646 -3.37 -7.88 -17.94
CA TRP A 646 -2.36 -6.94 -18.41
C TRP A 646 -2.49 -5.61 -17.67
N HIS A 647 -1.39 -5.18 -17.05
CA HIS A 647 -1.25 -3.90 -16.38
C HIS A 647 -0.05 -3.12 -16.90
N MET A 648 -0.22 -1.82 -17.15
CA MET A 648 0.90 -0.98 -17.56
C MET A 648 1.59 -0.40 -16.32
N LEU A 649 2.84 -0.78 -16.10
CA LEU A 649 3.67 -0.25 -15.02
C LEU A 649 4.56 0.85 -15.58
N THR A 650 4.66 1.99 -14.90
CA THR A 650 5.60 3.04 -15.27
C THR A 650 6.29 3.64 -14.05
N LEU A 651 7.62 3.74 -14.10
CA LEU A 651 8.47 4.44 -13.14
C LEU A 651 9.06 5.67 -13.83
N THR A 652 8.96 6.85 -13.20
CA THR A 652 9.74 8.04 -13.58
C THR A 652 10.62 8.46 -12.43
N VAL A 653 11.89 8.78 -12.69
CA VAL A 653 12.85 9.25 -11.68
C VAL A 653 13.49 10.55 -12.15
N GLU A 654 13.68 11.48 -11.22
CA GLU A 654 14.33 12.77 -11.42
C GLU A 654 15.26 13.04 -10.23
N VAL A 655 16.55 13.24 -10.50
CA VAL A 655 17.54 13.64 -9.49
C VAL A 655 17.39 15.14 -9.24
N LEU A 656 17.26 15.50 -7.97
CA LEU A 656 17.12 16.86 -7.48
C LEU A 656 18.41 17.31 -6.79
N GLN A 657 18.53 18.60 -6.47
CA GLN A 657 19.73 19.16 -5.84
C GLN A 657 20.08 18.47 -4.50
N ASN A 658 19.07 18.04 -3.74
CA ASN A 658 19.21 17.39 -2.43
C ASN A 658 18.49 16.02 -2.36
N GLY A 659 18.52 15.24 -3.46
CA GLY A 659 17.94 13.90 -3.46
C GLY A 659 17.40 13.46 -4.82
N SER A 660 16.31 12.71 -4.81
CA SER A 660 15.62 12.29 -6.04
C SER A 660 14.12 12.12 -5.81
N ARG A 661 13.35 12.35 -6.86
CA ARG A 661 11.90 12.16 -6.91
C ARG A 661 11.58 10.99 -7.83
N SER A 662 10.92 9.98 -7.27
CA SER A 662 10.41 8.83 -8.01
C SER A 662 8.89 8.89 -8.05
N ARG A 663 8.29 8.53 -9.19
CA ARG A 663 6.83 8.43 -9.35
C ARG A 663 6.50 7.11 -10.01
N LEU A 664 5.48 6.45 -9.49
CA LEU A 664 4.99 5.17 -10.00
C LEU A 664 3.58 5.33 -10.54
N PHE A 665 3.30 4.65 -11.64
CA PHE A 665 2.00 4.65 -12.30
C PHE A 665 1.57 3.22 -12.62
N VAL A 666 0.27 2.96 -12.47
CA VAL A 666 -0.38 1.71 -12.87
C VAL A 666 -1.54 2.04 -13.80
N ASP A 667 -1.49 1.51 -15.02
CA ASP A 667 -2.44 1.74 -16.10
C ASP A 667 -2.63 3.24 -16.40
N GLY A 668 -1.50 3.94 -16.53
CA GLY A 668 -1.46 5.38 -16.80
C GLY A 668 -1.80 6.28 -15.61
N GLN A 669 -2.35 5.74 -14.52
CA GLN A 669 -2.72 6.50 -13.32
C GLN A 669 -1.57 6.53 -12.32
N MET A 670 -1.23 7.71 -11.80
CA MET A 670 -0.19 7.84 -10.77
C MET A 670 -0.69 7.21 -9.48
N VAL A 671 0.07 6.25 -8.96
CA VAL A 671 -0.22 5.61 -7.67
C VAL A 671 0.60 6.20 -6.54
N LEU A 672 1.74 6.82 -6.84
CA LEU A 672 2.66 7.32 -5.83
C LEU A 672 3.62 8.40 -6.35
N VAL A 673 3.96 9.34 -5.47
CA VAL A 673 5.18 10.17 -5.54
C VAL A 673 6.01 9.96 -4.28
N GLU A 674 7.29 9.64 -4.45
CA GLU A 674 8.26 9.50 -3.36
C GLU A 674 9.40 10.49 -3.56
N ASN A 675 9.76 11.23 -2.50
CA ASN A 675 10.90 12.13 -2.48
C ASN A 675 11.91 11.63 -1.44
N THR A 676 13.09 11.21 -1.90
CA THR A 676 14.15 10.69 -1.02
C THR A 676 15.33 11.66 -1.00
N GLN A 677 16.01 11.84 0.13
CA GLN A 677 17.29 12.56 0.19
C GLN A 677 18.46 11.78 -0.46
N LEU A 678 18.19 10.56 -0.94
CA LEU A 678 19.17 9.75 -1.67
C LEU A 678 19.43 10.37 -3.05
N ASN A 679 20.67 10.82 -3.26
CA ASN A 679 21.18 11.26 -4.55
C ASN A 679 21.49 10.03 -5.41
N ASP A 680 20.60 9.75 -6.36
CA ASP A 680 20.62 8.53 -7.18
C ASP A 680 21.61 8.63 -8.36
N LYS A 681 22.84 9.10 -8.10
CA LYS A 681 23.92 9.06 -9.10
C LYS A 681 24.45 7.63 -9.20
N ILE A 682 23.64 6.76 -9.81
CA ILE A 682 24.07 5.42 -10.19
C ILE A 682 25.08 5.57 -11.34
N LYS A 683 26.30 5.00 -11.19
CA LYS A 683 27.27 4.96 -12.29
C LYS A 683 26.70 4.13 -13.45
N GLY A 684 26.69 4.66 -14.68
CA GLY A 684 26.41 3.87 -15.88
C GLY A 684 27.48 2.79 -16.13
N GLY A 685 27.20 1.84 -17.01
CA GLY A 685 28.24 0.94 -17.58
C GLY A 685 28.13 -0.56 -17.29
N GLU A 686 27.16 -1.05 -16.52
CA GLU A 686 26.83 -2.48 -16.46
C GLU A 686 25.48 -2.69 -17.14
N GLY A 687 25.32 -3.78 -17.91
CA GLY A 687 24.09 -4.13 -18.63
C GLY A 687 22.80 -4.21 -17.78
N ALA A 688 21.73 -4.75 -18.36
CA ALA A 688 20.47 -4.97 -17.65
C ALA A 688 19.96 -6.40 -17.88
N TYR A 689 19.01 -6.81 -17.06
CA TYR A 689 18.25 -8.03 -17.23
C TYR A 689 16.75 -7.70 -17.29
N ILE A 690 16.05 -8.22 -18.29
CA ILE A 690 14.58 -8.24 -18.34
C ILE A 690 14.14 -9.54 -17.67
N GLY A 691 13.29 -9.44 -16.65
CA GLY A 691 12.76 -10.60 -15.91
C GLY A 691 13.67 -11.15 -14.80
N TYR A 692 14.79 -10.50 -14.47
CA TYR A 692 15.71 -10.96 -13.44
C TYR A 692 16.46 -9.84 -12.73
N ASP A 693 16.67 -10.00 -11.42
CA ASP A 693 17.61 -9.24 -10.60
C ASP A 693 18.66 -10.20 -9.99
N PRO A 694 19.92 -10.15 -10.44
CA PRO A 694 21.02 -10.95 -9.89
C PRO A 694 21.40 -10.63 -8.45
N GLY A 695 21.24 -9.37 -8.00
CA GLY A 695 21.60 -8.95 -6.65
C GLY A 695 20.72 -9.63 -5.59
N SER A 696 19.41 -9.65 -5.83
CA SER A 696 18.43 -10.32 -4.95
C SER A 696 18.10 -11.76 -5.37
N LYS A 697 18.70 -12.27 -6.46
CA LYS A 697 18.34 -13.53 -7.14
C LYS A 697 16.83 -13.68 -7.39
N ARG A 698 16.19 -12.58 -7.81
CA ARG A 698 14.74 -12.51 -7.97
C ARG A 698 14.38 -12.61 -9.44
N TYR A 699 13.59 -13.61 -9.79
CA TYR A 699 13.06 -13.79 -11.15
C TYR A 699 11.63 -13.27 -11.24
N PHE A 700 11.24 -12.85 -12.43
CA PHE A 700 9.84 -12.59 -12.79
C PHE A 700 9.15 -13.86 -13.25
N THR A 701 7.91 -14.03 -12.82
CA THR A 701 7.01 -15.08 -13.35
C THR A 701 5.79 -14.40 -13.95
N GLY A 702 5.56 -14.55 -15.25
CA GLY A 702 4.46 -13.88 -15.96
C GLY A 702 4.85 -13.44 -17.36
N GLU A 703 4.01 -12.64 -18.01
CA GLU A 703 4.24 -12.11 -19.35
C GLU A 703 4.67 -10.64 -19.25
N ILE A 704 5.64 -10.21 -20.07
CA ILE A 704 6.07 -8.82 -20.24
C ILE A 704 5.93 -8.44 -21.71
N ASP A 705 5.39 -7.25 -21.96
CA ASP A 705 5.27 -6.69 -23.28
C ASP A 705 5.57 -5.19 -23.30
N ASN A 706 5.99 -4.68 -24.45
CA ASN A 706 6.08 -3.26 -24.75
C ASN A 706 7.00 -2.46 -23.79
N LEU A 707 8.12 -3.05 -23.38
CA LEU A 707 9.10 -2.42 -22.49
C LEU A 707 9.82 -1.26 -23.18
N ARG A 708 9.72 -0.06 -22.60
CA ARG A 708 10.34 1.18 -23.08
C ARG A 708 11.18 1.84 -22.00
N ILE A 709 12.34 2.35 -22.40
CA ILE A 709 13.30 3.02 -21.52
C ILE A 709 13.61 4.40 -22.09
N TYR A 710 13.49 5.44 -21.27
CA TYR A 710 13.69 6.84 -21.64
C TYR A 710 14.79 7.51 -20.81
N ASN A 711 15.60 8.38 -21.41
CA ASN A 711 16.62 9.19 -20.74
C ASN A 711 16.09 10.50 -20.13
N ARG A 712 14.78 10.54 -19.87
CA ARG A 712 14.11 11.68 -19.26
C ARG A 712 12.93 11.23 -18.44
N LYS A 713 12.46 12.11 -17.58
CA LYS A 713 11.16 12.00 -16.94
C LYS A 713 10.06 12.22 -17.98
N LEU A 714 9.17 11.25 -18.12
CA LEU A 714 7.93 11.38 -18.89
C LEU A 714 6.93 12.23 -18.12
N ARG A 715 6.17 13.06 -18.84
CA ARG A 715 5.02 13.81 -18.32
C ARG A 715 3.80 12.91 -18.21
N ASP A 716 2.84 13.32 -17.38
CA ASP A 716 1.66 12.50 -17.09
C ASP A 716 0.82 12.29 -18.36
N GLU A 717 0.75 13.29 -19.24
CA GLU A 717 0.07 13.20 -20.53
C GLU A 717 0.76 12.20 -21.46
N GLU A 718 2.09 12.11 -21.43
CA GLU A 718 2.85 11.17 -22.26
C GLU A 718 2.68 9.74 -21.76
N ILE A 719 2.57 9.54 -20.44
CA ILE A 719 2.28 8.23 -19.84
C ILE A 719 0.83 7.81 -20.16
N GLN A 720 -0.12 8.74 -20.08
CA GLN A 720 -1.51 8.50 -20.51
C GLN A 720 -1.59 8.18 -22.00
N GLN A 721 -0.82 8.87 -22.84
CA GLN A 721 -0.73 8.59 -24.26
C GLN A 721 -0.16 7.20 -24.53
N LEU A 722 0.91 6.81 -23.84
CA LEU A 722 1.47 5.45 -23.94
C LEU A 722 0.43 4.40 -23.58
N TYR A 723 -0.29 4.58 -22.47
CA TYR A 723 -1.35 3.69 -22.04
C TYR A 723 -2.45 3.55 -23.11
N ARG A 724 -3.01 4.66 -23.59
CA ARG A 724 -4.09 4.68 -24.58
C ARG A 724 -3.67 4.15 -25.96
N SER A 725 -2.40 4.33 -26.33
CA SER A 725 -1.89 3.89 -27.65
C SER A 725 -1.70 2.37 -27.78
N GLN A 726 -1.77 1.66 -26.65
CA GLN A 726 -1.47 0.23 -26.52
C GLN A 726 -2.65 -0.58 -25.99
N GLN A 727 -3.73 0.07 -25.57
CA GLN A 727 -5.06 -0.54 -25.46
C GLN A 727 -5.69 -0.64 -26.84
#